data_AF-E1RBM1-F1
#
_entry.id   AF-E1RBM1-F1
#
_cell.length_a   1.000
_cell.length_b   1.000
_cell.length_c   1.000
_cell.angle_alpha   90.00
_cell.angle_beta   90.00
_cell.angle_gamma   90.00
#
_symmetry.space_group_name_H-M   'P 1'
#
loop_
_entity.id
_entity.type
_entity.pdbx_description
1 polymer ?
#
loop_
_entity_poly.entity_id
_entity_poly.type
_entity_poly.pdbx_seq_one_letter_code
_entity_poly.pdbx_strand_id
1 'polypeptide(L)'
;MATYQNTTQITVRWRNSGEERSVSVDSLYRKSLEFLELYANADLTSEKFLALIGEGGARQRFARLIEACGYEDDPAGFFGALLPELAAGKSGPKRINGIILPYRYLMALLELLIPQKGFVSIGDVDQLVAKTNLMVPEAARTELQKVIETYPVRLSYHTIRQMLLSPDVAYQYMPFVEELDPVGHTNTWIGQFHQGLLEQMYQNRVIFLLNMSCPVYCRFCFRKHKESRNEKNPTVEDVNRAIAHVEKSPSIKEIVLTGGDPFLNRSNMAAAIDGLMGIDHVQSLRLATRSLAYYPELFLGKGEWYLNYLKQKNLELQLHGKRMEIATHFIHPDEVSPESLGIITELVKSGIAVYVQTPFLQHCNDTGPELQKLFRLLRGAGAEMHYIYIPCSPIHGNSVYWSPLSDGIDIAEYLRAHLSDRSVPKICTATPIGKMEWYTSGWAVEQVEGQENFIWIRTPYTPDYFKSFAPMASKLPNIRVNEEGTLDIQYMAKIGKASYFLGSRPLRIKKTTLPLSIPDKLQLPAASALLGSQQIVKGGSAALSRVHETRVELQSDVTEADIDYIRSDTLISDVIIRTSSLLAEELHEISSLIGKIGTIDHVNAVRISLPEVNYAPESISPAMIQHLASCNRLTVSNPLRLEIETWFINANQITEMHSALVRRLNNKGITVYANTPLLGEINDNPDEIYNLTYAYRRAGIEFHHLYVAGHPIQKAWNEKHPIDMYDVVDIASKIRREGSGREGPRYILQTPLGDVYYGLTSSFIHGGGDIRVKLDSYDLPYFKALDSSYTLPKDVFIDDGKPVIPMPGLVSSTNFPV
;
A
#
# COMPACT_ATOMS: atom_id res chain seq x y z
N MET A 1 11.90 23.07 -40.31
CA MET A 1 12.52 23.64 -39.10
C MET A 1 12.09 25.09 -38.96
N ALA A 2 11.01 25.36 -38.23
CA ALA A 2 10.67 26.70 -37.76
C ALA A 2 10.53 26.62 -36.24
N THR A 3 11.52 27.13 -35.52
CA THR A 3 11.44 27.35 -34.07
C THR A 3 10.43 28.46 -33.83
N TYR A 4 9.29 28.14 -33.22
CA TYR A 4 8.37 29.13 -32.64
C TYR A 4 9.16 29.93 -31.58
N GLN A 5 9.77 31.05 -31.95
CA GLN A 5 10.39 32.01 -31.02
C GLN A 5 9.38 33.14 -30.78
N ASN A 6 8.26 32.82 -30.13
CA ASN A 6 7.28 33.83 -29.74
C ASN A 6 7.67 34.39 -28.37
N THR A 7 8.07 35.67 -28.32
CA THR A 7 8.41 36.41 -27.08
C THR A 7 7.19 36.89 -26.29
N THR A 8 5.98 36.58 -26.76
CA THR A 8 4.72 36.93 -26.08
C THR A 8 4.70 36.38 -24.66
N GLN A 9 4.50 37.29 -23.70
CA GLN A 9 4.26 36.95 -22.30
C GLN A 9 2.78 37.10 -21.99
N ILE A 10 2.25 36.19 -21.16
CA ILE A 10 0.92 36.30 -20.59
C ILE A 10 1.09 36.63 -19.12
N THR A 11 0.51 37.73 -18.68
CA THR A 11 0.42 38.09 -17.26
C THR A 11 -0.88 37.55 -16.70
N VAL A 12 -0.78 36.72 -15.66
CA VAL A 12 -1.92 36.23 -14.90
C VAL A 12 -1.94 36.89 -13.54
N ARG A 13 -3.14 37.31 -13.11
CA ARG A 13 -3.38 37.83 -11.76
C ARG A 13 -4.11 36.77 -10.94
N TRP A 14 -3.49 36.36 -9.84
CA TRP A 14 -4.08 35.42 -8.89
C TRP A 14 -5.25 36.08 -8.15
N ARG A 15 -6.44 35.50 -8.28
CA ARG A 15 -7.70 36.15 -7.88
C ARG A 15 -7.73 36.60 -6.42
N ASN A 16 -7.29 35.73 -5.51
CA ASN A 16 -7.44 35.94 -4.07
C ASN A 16 -6.16 36.48 -3.44
N SER A 17 -4.98 36.06 -3.91
CA SER A 17 -3.71 36.62 -3.39
C SER A 17 -3.38 37.99 -3.96
N GLY A 18 -3.95 38.34 -5.13
CA GLY A 18 -3.66 39.58 -5.84
C GLY A 18 -2.29 39.61 -6.52
N GLU A 19 -1.48 38.57 -6.37
CA GLU A 19 -0.16 38.46 -7.00
C GLU A 19 -0.29 38.44 -8.53
N GLU A 20 0.60 39.14 -9.22
CA GLU A 20 0.69 39.11 -10.67
C GLU A 20 1.96 38.40 -11.09
N ARG A 21 1.83 37.63 -12.17
CA ARG A 21 2.97 36.90 -12.73
C ARG A 21 2.90 36.80 -14.23
N SER A 22 4.01 37.13 -14.88
CA SER A 22 4.19 36.93 -16.30
C SER A 22 4.94 35.63 -16.59
N VAL A 23 4.50 34.89 -17.59
CA VAL A 23 5.16 33.67 -18.11
C VAL A 23 5.17 33.74 -19.64
N SER A 24 6.23 33.26 -20.29
CA SER A 24 6.29 33.24 -21.76
C SER A 24 5.47 32.08 -22.33
N VAL A 25 4.79 32.34 -23.44
CA VAL A 25 4.04 31.32 -24.20
C VAL A 25 4.97 30.18 -24.63
N ASP A 26 6.20 30.49 -25.03
CA ASP A 26 7.22 29.50 -25.41
C ASP A 26 7.59 28.54 -24.25
N SER A 27 7.67 29.02 -23.01
CA SER A 27 7.95 28.14 -21.85
C SER A 27 6.79 27.18 -21.59
N LEU A 28 5.56 27.69 -21.63
CA LEU A 28 4.35 26.88 -21.45
C LEU A 28 4.23 25.84 -22.57
N TYR A 29 4.48 26.24 -23.82
CA TYR A 29 4.48 25.35 -24.97
C TYR A 29 5.50 24.23 -24.81
N ARG A 30 6.76 24.55 -24.49
CA ARG A 30 7.81 23.52 -24.29
C ARG A 30 7.48 22.56 -23.17
N LYS A 31 7.01 23.05 -22.01
CA LYS A 31 6.60 22.20 -20.88
C LYS A 31 5.42 21.31 -21.26
N SER A 32 4.50 21.81 -22.08
CA SER A 32 3.39 21.03 -22.61
C SER A 32 3.87 19.90 -23.52
N LEU A 33 4.80 20.21 -24.44
CA LEU A 33 5.40 19.19 -25.31
C LEU A 33 6.14 18.12 -24.50
N GLU A 34 6.94 18.53 -23.52
CA GLU A 34 7.66 17.61 -22.64
C GLU A 34 6.69 16.67 -21.91
N PHE A 35 5.61 17.21 -21.33
CA PHE A 35 4.61 16.39 -20.65
C PHE A 35 3.93 15.41 -21.60
N LEU A 36 3.52 15.87 -22.78
CA LEU A 36 2.81 15.04 -23.76
C LEU A 36 3.69 13.95 -24.39
N GLU A 37 5.00 14.17 -24.43
CA GLU A 37 5.96 13.16 -24.89
C GLU A 37 6.21 12.11 -23.80
N LEU A 38 6.46 12.55 -22.57
CA LEU A 38 6.96 11.68 -21.51
C LEU A 38 5.88 11.01 -20.67
N TYR A 39 4.73 11.66 -20.48
CA TYR A 39 3.74 11.29 -19.45
C TYR A 39 2.31 11.18 -19.94
N ALA A 40 2.01 11.45 -21.22
CA ALA A 40 0.67 11.24 -21.76
C ALA A 40 0.41 9.75 -21.99
N ASN A 41 -0.05 9.07 -20.94
CA ASN A 41 -0.59 7.71 -20.96
C ASN A 41 -1.94 7.65 -20.19
N ALA A 42 -2.60 6.48 -20.21
CA ALA A 42 -3.93 6.32 -19.64
C ALA A 42 -3.95 6.53 -18.12
N ASP A 43 -2.93 6.04 -17.41
CA ASP A 43 -2.83 6.10 -15.96
C ASP A 43 -2.55 7.51 -15.42
N LEU A 44 -1.68 8.27 -16.10
CA LEU A 44 -1.25 9.61 -15.70
C LEU A 44 -2.19 10.71 -16.22
N THR A 45 -2.95 10.45 -17.28
CA THR A 45 -3.93 11.37 -17.84
C THR A 45 -5.36 10.83 -17.76
N SER A 46 -5.85 10.16 -18.81
CA SER A 46 -7.04 9.30 -18.86
C SER A 46 -7.15 8.71 -20.27
N GLU A 47 -7.87 7.59 -20.42
CA GLU A 47 -8.18 7.03 -21.74
C GLU A 47 -8.91 8.04 -22.65
N LYS A 48 -9.86 8.80 -22.10
CA LYS A 48 -10.59 9.85 -22.84
C LYS A 48 -9.66 10.94 -23.36
N PHE A 49 -8.68 11.36 -22.55
CA PHE A 49 -7.71 12.38 -22.95
C PHE A 49 -6.75 11.84 -24.02
N LEU A 50 -6.29 10.58 -23.90
CA LEU A 50 -5.46 9.95 -24.92
C LEU A 50 -6.18 9.85 -26.26
N ALA A 51 -7.44 9.41 -26.25
CA ALA A 51 -8.25 9.33 -27.46
C ALA A 51 -8.40 10.70 -28.13
N LEU A 52 -8.53 11.77 -27.34
CA LEU A 52 -8.62 13.15 -27.82
C LEU A 52 -7.33 13.59 -28.54
N ILE A 53 -6.17 13.39 -27.91
CA ILE A 53 -4.89 13.88 -28.43
C ILE A 53 -4.28 12.96 -29.49
N GLY A 54 -4.74 11.71 -29.60
CA GLY A 54 -4.31 10.72 -30.58
C GLY A 54 -2.83 10.30 -30.51
N GLU A 55 -2.43 9.46 -31.47
CA GLU A 55 -1.05 8.99 -31.63
C GLU A 55 -0.14 9.98 -32.36
N GLY A 56 1.17 9.82 -32.22
CA GLY A 56 2.19 10.68 -32.84
C GLY A 56 2.99 11.48 -31.83
N GLY A 57 3.89 12.34 -32.32
CA GLY A 57 4.81 13.10 -31.46
C GLY A 57 4.12 14.23 -30.70
N ALA A 58 4.76 14.74 -29.64
CA ALA A 58 4.18 15.77 -28.77
C ALA A 58 3.61 17.00 -29.49
N ARG A 59 4.21 17.44 -30.61
CA ARG A 59 3.70 18.60 -31.37
C ARG A 59 2.34 18.33 -32.01
N GLN A 60 2.15 17.14 -32.57
CA GLN A 60 0.88 16.73 -33.19
C GLN A 60 -0.18 16.54 -32.10
N ARG A 61 0.19 15.92 -30.99
CA ARG A 61 -0.68 15.77 -29.81
C ARG A 61 -1.11 17.12 -29.24
N PHE A 62 -0.19 18.07 -29.13
CA PHE A 62 -0.50 19.41 -28.63
C PHE A 62 -1.38 20.19 -29.61
N ALA A 63 -1.12 20.11 -30.92
CA ALA A 63 -1.97 20.74 -31.94
C ALA A 63 -3.42 20.27 -31.83
N ARG A 64 -3.65 18.96 -31.75
CA ARG A 64 -5.00 18.39 -31.56
C ARG A 64 -5.62 18.76 -30.22
N LEU A 65 -4.83 18.85 -29.16
CA LEU A 65 -5.32 19.31 -27.86
C LEU A 65 -5.87 20.73 -27.94
N ILE A 66 -5.12 21.67 -28.52
CA ILE A 66 -5.55 23.08 -28.58
C ILE A 66 -6.67 23.27 -29.61
N GLU A 67 -6.66 22.53 -30.72
CA GLU A 67 -7.76 22.46 -31.70
C GLU A 67 -9.06 22.00 -31.03
N ALA A 68 -9.02 20.90 -30.28
CA ALA A 68 -10.17 20.41 -29.51
C ALA A 68 -10.65 21.40 -28.44
N CYS A 69 -9.75 22.25 -27.95
CA CYS A 69 -10.07 23.35 -27.05
C CYS A 69 -10.54 24.61 -27.78
N GLY A 70 -10.62 24.64 -29.12
CA GLY A 70 -11.08 25.79 -29.92
C GLY A 70 -10.02 26.84 -30.23
N TYR A 71 -8.74 26.48 -30.17
CA TYR A 71 -7.58 27.37 -30.38
C TYR A 71 -6.61 26.78 -31.42
N GLU A 72 -7.14 26.35 -32.57
CA GLU A 72 -6.34 25.82 -33.68
C GLU A 72 -5.27 26.84 -34.10
N ASP A 73 -4.02 26.37 -34.20
CA ASP A 73 -2.83 27.17 -34.49
C ASP A 73 -2.59 28.41 -33.58
N ASP A 74 -3.30 28.51 -32.45
CA ASP A 74 -3.21 29.60 -31.50
C ASP A 74 -2.84 29.16 -30.07
N PRO A 75 -1.57 28.75 -29.83
CA PRO A 75 -1.10 28.44 -28.49
C PRO A 75 -1.24 29.62 -27.51
N ALA A 76 -1.11 30.87 -27.98
CA ALA A 76 -1.18 32.05 -27.13
C ALA A 76 -2.61 32.27 -26.61
N GLY A 77 -3.62 32.12 -27.46
CA GLY A 77 -5.03 32.13 -27.07
C GLY A 77 -5.39 30.99 -26.13
N PHE A 78 -4.92 29.77 -26.41
CA PHE A 78 -5.14 28.62 -25.53
C PHE A 78 -4.63 28.88 -24.11
N PHE A 79 -3.38 29.30 -23.97
CA PHE A 79 -2.83 29.64 -22.66
C PHE A 79 -3.50 30.88 -22.06
N GLY A 80 -3.87 31.87 -22.89
CA GLY A 80 -4.62 33.05 -22.47
C GLY A 80 -5.95 32.72 -21.81
N ALA A 81 -6.60 31.64 -22.24
CA ALA A 81 -7.82 31.11 -21.62
C ALA A 81 -7.54 30.21 -20.41
N LEU A 82 -6.46 29.43 -20.44
CA LEU A 82 -6.13 28.47 -19.38
C LEU A 82 -5.58 29.11 -18.10
N LEU A 83 -4.64 30.06 -18.20
CA LEU A 83 -3.99 30.61 -17.01
C LEU A 83 -4.98 31.31 -16.05
N PRO A 84 -6.00 32.07 -16.52
CA PRO A 84 -7.05 32.60 -15.64
C PRO A 84 -7.81 31.51 -14.86
N GLU A 85 -8.09 30.36 -15.48
CA GLU A 85 -8.77 29.23 -14.80
C GLU A 85 -7.90 28.63 -13.67
N LEU A 86 -6.59 28.58 -13.86
CA LEU A 86 -5.63 28.19 -12.82
C LEU A 86 -5.55 29.22 -11.69
N ALA A 87 -5.62 30.51 -12.04
CA ALA A 87 -5.52 31.62 -11.10
C ALA A 87 -6.83 31.99 -10.39
N ALA A 88 -7.95 31.36 -10.77
CA ALA A 88 -9.29 31.66 -10.27
C ALA A 88 -9.48 31.42 -8.76
N GLY A 89 -8.53 30.74 -8.10
CA GLY A 89 -8.53 30.55 -6.64
C GLY A 89 -9.59 29.59 -6.13
N LYS A 90 -9.99 28.64 -6.97
CA LYS A 90 -10.88 27.53 -6.66
C LYS A 90 -10.21 26.22 -7.03
N SER A 91 -10.20 25.28 -6.09
CA SER A 91 -9.73 23.93 -6.33
C SER A 91 -10.73 23.15 -7.20
N GLY A 92 -10.23 22.19 -7.98
CA GLY A 92 -11.05 21.32 -8.83
C GLY A 92 -10.61 21.25 -10.30
N PRO A 93 -11.27 20.39 -11.09
CA PRO A 93 -10.94 20.17 -12.49
C PRO A 93 -11.01 21.45 -13.32
N LYS A 94 -10.03 21.67 -14.20
CA LYS A 94 -9.99 22.82 -15.12
C LYS A 94 -10.45 22.42 -16.51
N ARG A 95 -11.22 23.31 -17.13
CA ARG A 95 -11.87 23.07 -18.41
C ARG A 95 -11.62 24.21 -19.37
N ILE A 96 -11.42 23.88 -20.64
CA ILE A 96 -11.39 24.84 -21.73
C ILE A 96 -12.35 24.32 -22.80
N ASN A 97 -13.39 25.10 -23.13
CA ASN A 97 -14.44 24.73 -24.07
C ASN A 97 -15.01 23.31 -23.87
N GLY A 98 -15.25 22.95 -22.60
CA GLY A 98 -15.82 21.64 -22.20
C GLY A 98 -14.80 20.52 -22.01
N ILE A 99 -13.58 20.66 -22.54
CA ILE A 99 -12.50 19.67 -22.41
C ILE A 99 -11.88 19.76 -21.01
N ILE A 100 -11.88 18.65 -20.26
CA ILE A 100 -11.19 18.56 -18.97
C ILE A 100 -9.70 18.32 -19.24
N LEU A 101 -8.85 19.19 -18.69
CA LEU A 101 -7.42 19.03 -18.80
C LEU A 101 -6.88 18.11 -17.68
N PRO A 102 -5.93 17.20 -17.97
CA PRO A 102 -5.41 16.28 -16.98
C PRO A 102 -4.74 17.00 -15.81
N TYR A 103 -5.01 16.54 -14.59
CA TYR A 103 -4.44 17.11 -13.37
C TYR A 103 -2.91 17.25 -13.42
N ARG A 104 -2.20 16.19 -13.84
CA ARG A 104 -0.72 16.17 -13.89
C ARG A 104 -0.15 17.09 -14.98
N TYR A 105 -0.88 17.27 -16.07
CA TYR A 105 -0.52 18.26 -17.10
C TYR A 105 -0.61 19.67 -16.55
N LEU A 106 -1.67 19.98 -15.81
CA LEU A 106 -1.83 21.28 -15.16
C LEU A 106 -0.80 21.51 -14.05
N MET A 107 -0.45 20.47 -13.29
CA MET A 107 0.65 20.52 -12.31
C MET A 107 1.96 20.94 -12.97
N ALA A 108 2.31 20.34 -14.11
CA ALA A 108 3.51 20.68 -14.87
C ALA A 108 3.54 22.17 -15.29
N LEU A 109 2.39 22.75 -15.66
CA LEU A 109 2.29 24.18 -15.99
C LEU A 109 2.34 25.06 -14.74
N LEU A 110 1.76 24.62 -13.61
CA LEU A 110 1.81 25.36 -12.34
C LEU A 110 3.24 25.50 -11.81
N GLU A 111 4.18 24.61 -12.14
CA GLU A 111 5.61 24.79 -11.81
C GLU A 111 6.21 26.05 -12.45
N LEU A 112 5.74 26.43 -13.64
CA LEU A 112 6.15 27.65 -14.31
C LEU A 112 5.45 28.89 -13.72
N LEU A 113 4.25 28.72 -13.15
CA LEU A 113 3.45 29.78 -12.54
C LEU A 113 3.70 29.99 -11.04
N ILE A 114 4.35 29.04 -10.38
CA ILE A 114 4.77 29.08 -8.98
C ILE A 114 6.09 28.30 -8.96
N PRO A 115 7.32 28.85 -9.12
CA PRO A 115 8.51 28.03 -9.30
C PRO A 115 9.22 27.84 -7.95
N GLN A 116 8.66 28.41 -6.86
CA GLN A 116 9.27 28.45 -5.57
C GLN A 116 9.41 27.02 -5.08
N LYS A 117 10.54 26.75 -4.44
CA LYS A 117 10.87 25.44 -3.90
C LYS A 117 10.81 25.49 -2.39
N GLY A 118 10.77 24.32 -1.76
CA GLY A 118 10.72 24.24 -0.30
C GLY A 118 9.31 24.42 0.27
N PHE A 119 9.24 24.93 1.50
CA PHE A 119 8.00 25.03 2.27
C PHE A 119 7.90 26.34 3.06
N VAL A 120 6.66 26.72 3.40
CA VAL A 120 6.31 27.94 4.13
C VAL A 120 5.48 27.58 5.36
N SER A 121 5.72 28.28 6.47
CA SER A 121 4.83 28.21 7.64
C SER A 121 3.83 29.36 7.55
N ILE A 122 2.57 29.09 7.86
CA ILE A 122 1.47 30.04 7.75
C ILE A 122 1.08 30.47 9.17
N GLY A 123 1.22 31.75 9.47
CA GLY A 123 0.94 32.30 10.81
C GLY A 123 -0.47 32.86 10.96
N ASP A 124 -1.12 33.23 9.87
CA ASP A 124 -2.43 33.86 9.88
C ASP A 124 -3.22 33.56 8.58
N VAL A 125 -4.52 33.90 8.60
CA VAL A 125 -5.42 33.65 7.46
C VAL A 125 -5.04 34.46 6.21
N ASP A 126 -4.50 35.67 6.36
CA ASP A 126 -4.05 36.47 5.21
C ASP A 126 -2.88 35.82 4.49
N GLN A 127 -1.91 35.30 5.24
CA GLN A 127 -0.82 34.50 4.71
C GLN A 127 -1.33 33.22 4.04
N LEU A 128 -2.34 32.56 4.62
CA LEU A 128 -2.94 31.36 4.02
C LEU A 128 -3.51 31.69 2.63
N VAL A 129 -4.33 32.74 2.52
CA VAL A 129 -4.93 33.18 1.25
C VAL A 129 -3.85 33.65 0.28
N ALA A 130 -2.89 34.45 0.75
CA ALA A 130 -1.81 34.97 -0.08
C ALA A 130 -0.93 33.87 -0.68
N LYS A 131 -0.65 32.80 0.08
CA LYS A 131 0.23 31.70 -0.37
C LYS A 131 -0.49 30.63 -1.18
N THR A 132 -1.74 30.33 -0.85
CA THR A 132 -2.48 29.26 -1.51
C THR A 132 -3.34 29.76 -2.67
N ASN A 133 -3.65 31.06 -2.70
CA ASN A 133 -4.69 31.65 -3.56
C ASN A 133 -6.07 30.98 -3.41
N LEU A 134 -6.27 30.13 -2.40
CA LEU A 134 -7.57 29.53 -2.14
C LEU A 134 -8.44 30.50 -1.34
N MET A 135 -9.71 30.54 -1.69
CA MET A 135 -10.69 31.42 -1.05
C MET A 135 -11.00 30.94 0.37
N VAL A 136 -10.95 31.88 1.33
CA VAL A 136 -11.45 31.68 2.70
C VAL A 136 -12.64 32.61 2.89
N PRO A 137 -13.85 32.11 3.23
CA PRO A 137 -15.02 32.96 3.47
C PRO A 137 -14.78 33.93 4.63
N GLU A 138 -15.21 35.20 4.47
CA GLU A 138 -15.01 36.24 5.47
C GLU A 138 -15.55 35.84 6.86
N ALA A 139 -16.75 35.24 6.88
CA ALA A 139 -17.39 34.75 8.10
C ALA A 139 -16.60 33.66 8.85
N ALA A 140 -15.69 32.94 8.17
CA ALA A 140 -14.91 31.87 8.75
C ALA A 140 -13.53 32.32 9.24
N ARG A 141 -13.06 33.53 8.87
CA ARG A 141 -11.67 33.97 9.10
C ARG A 141 -11.29 34.03 10.58
N THR A 142 -12.18 34.52 11.44
CA THR A 142 -11.90 34.62 12.88
C THR A 142 -11.71 33.25 13.52
N GLU A 143 -12.56 32.28 13.20
CA GLU A 143 -12.43 30.93 13.76
C GLU A 143 -11.25 30.18 13.12
N LEU A 144 -11.01 30.34 11.81
CA LEU A 144 -9.82 29.79 11.15
C LEU A 144 -8.52 30.32 11.77
N GLN A 145 -8.48 31.58 12.19
CA GLN A 145 -7.30 32.13 12.85
C GLN A 145 -7.01 31.37 14.16
N LYS A 146 -8.03 31.06 14.96
CA LYS A 146 -7.89 30.21 16.15
C LYS A 146 -7.39 28.80 15.79
N VAL A 147 -7.88 28.22 14.70
CA VAL A 147 -7.41 26.92 14.20
C VAL A 147 -5.92 26.96 13.86
N ILE A 148 -5.44 28.00 13.17
CA ILE A 148 -4.02 28.15 12.82
C ILE A 148 -3.16 28.31 14.08
N GLU A 149 -3.66 29.01 15.09
CA GLU A 149 -2.96 29.21 16.37
C GLU A 149 -2.86 27.92 17.21
N THR A 150 -3.90 27.08 17.20
CA THR A 150 -3.94 25.78 17.89
C THR A 150 -3.19 24.69 17.11
N TYR A 151 -3.35 24.67 15.79
CA TYR A 151 -2.88 23.62 14.88
C TYR A 151 -2.07 24.25 13.73
N PRO A 152 -0.73 24.33 13.88
CA PRO A 152 0.13 25.03 12.94
C PRO A 152 -0.05 24.54 11.50
N VAL A 153 0.01 25.47 10.57
CA VAL A 153 -0.07 25.19 9.13
C VAL A 153 1.31 25.36 8.51
N ARG A 154 1.77 24.35 7.78
CA ARG A 154 2.98 24.39 6.98
C ARG A 154 2.76 23.63 5.69
N LEU A 155 3.12 24.25 4.57
CA LEU A 155 2.83 23.76 3.23
C LEU A 155 4.10 23.82 2.38
N SER A 156 4.35 22.79 1.58
CA SER A 156 5.35 22.87 0.53
C SER A 156 4.75 23.58 -0.69
N TYR A 157 5.59 24.18 -1.53
CA TYR A 157 5.10 24.72 -2.80
C TYR A 157 4.60 23.63 -3.75
N HIS A 158 5.08 22.39 -3.63
CA HIS A 158 4.51 21.24 -4.34
C HIS A 158 3.05 21.01 -3.94
N THR A 159 2.79 20.95 -2.63
CA THR A 159 1.43 20.78 -2.09
C THR A 159 0.53 21.95 -2.44
N ILE A 160 1.02 23.20 -2.38
CA ILE A 160 0.23 24.37 -2.80
C ILE A 160 -0.27 24.22 -4.25
N ARG A 161 0.60 23.78 -5.17
CA ARG A 161 0.19 23.51 -6.57
C ARG A 161 -0.86 22.40 -6.65
N GLN A 162 -0.68 21.32 -5.88
CA GLN A 162 -1.65 20.21 -5.84
C GLN A 162 -3.02 20.67 -5.32
N MET A 163 -3.06 21.43 -4.23
CA MET A 163 -4.29 21.92 -3.60
C MET A 163 -5.09 22.86 -4.50
N LEU A 164 -4.42 23.61 -5.39
CA LEU A 164 -5.08 24.48 -6.38
C LEU A 164 -5.89 23.68 -7.43
N LEU A 165 -5.60 22.39 -7.59
CA LEU A 165 -6.19 21.54 -8.62
C LEU A 165 -7.05 20.40 -8.03
N SER A 166 -6.70 19.90 -6.84
CA SER A 166 -7.39 18.78 -6.19
C SER A 166 -8.03 19.20 -4.87
N PRO A 167 -9.37 19.18 -4.77
CA PRO A 167 -10.09 19.41 -3.52
C PRO A 167 -9.71 18.37 -2.46
N ASP A 168 -9.47 17.12 -2.86
CA ASP A 168 -9.09 16.02 -1.97
C ASP A 168 -7.70 16.22 -1.38
N VAL A 169 -6.76 16.78 -2.16
CA VAL A 169 -5.46 17.20 -1.61
C VAL A 169 -5.64 18.41 -0.70
N ALA A 170 -6.44 19.41 -1.10
CA ALA A 170 -6.73 20.57 -0.25
C ALA A 170 -7.34 20.16 1.09
N TYR A 171 -8.26 19.19 1.10
CA TYR A 171 -8.93 18.69 2.29
C TYR A 171 -7.97 18.08 3.32
N GLN A 172 -6.80 17.60 2.89
CA GLN A 172 -5.79 17.02 3.78
C GLN A 172 -4.88 18.05 4.45
N TYR A 173 -4.81 19.28 3.93
CA TYR A 173 -3.80 20.28 4.30
C TYR A 173 -4.36 21.68 4.62
N MET A 174 -5.51 22.07 4.06
CA MET A 174 -6.19 23.33 4.41
C MET A 174 -6.78 23.24 5.82
N PRO A 175 -6.58 24.25 6.68
CA PRO A 175 -7.31 24.32 7.93
C PRO A 175 -8.81 24.55 7.71
N PHE A 176 -9.64 24.02 8.59
CA PHE A 176 -11.10 24.18 8.58
C PHE A 176 -11.64 24.43 9.99
N VAL A 177 -12.82 25.04 10.12
CA VAL A 177 -13.34 25.56 11.41
C VAL A 177 -13.68 24.43 12.37
N GLU A 178 -14.15 23.30 11.85
CA GLU A 178 -14.52 22.10 12.60
C GLU A 178 -13.32 21.49 13.34
N GLU A 179 -12.09 21.92 13.03
CA GLU A 179 -10.93 21.54 13.83
C GLU A 179 -10.98 22.07 15.28
N LEU A 180 -11.83 23.05 15.59
CA LEU A 180 -12.04 23.51 16.96
C LEU A 180 -12.89 22.55 17.80
N ASP A 181 -13.50 21.52 17.21
CA ASP A 181 -14.25 20.49 17.91
C ASP A 181 -13.31 19.64 18.80
N PRO A 182 -13.49 19.65 20.13
CA PRO A 182 -12.64 18.91 21.05
C PRO A 182 -12.95 17.41 21.10
N VAL A 183 -13.88 16.88 20.31
CA VAL A 183 -14.18 15.44 20.29
C VAL A 183 -12.95 14.62 19.84
N GLY A 184 -12.76 13.45 20.45
CA GLY A 184 -11.63 12.56 20.16
C GLY A 184 -10.57 12.58 21.27
N HIS A 185 -9.36 12.15 20.93
CA HIS A 185 -8.23 12.16 21.86
C HIS A 185 -7.25 13.31 21.58
N THR A 186 -6.67 13.90 22.62
CA THR A 186 -5.53 14.83 22.45
C THR A 186 -4.34 14.11 21.80
N ASN A 187 -4.06 12.90 22.26
CA ASN A 187 -3.01 12.02 21.78
C ASN A 187 -3.57 10.58 21.71
N THR A 188 -3.32 9.87 20.61
CA THR A 188 -3.74 8.47 20.43
C THR A 188 -2.68 7.45 20.83
N TRP A 189 -1.48 7.92 21.21
CA TRP A 189 -0.34 7.07 21.54
C TRP A 189 -0.27 6.84 23.05
N ILE A 190 -0.19 5.57 23.45
CA ILE A 190 0.14 5.16 24.82
C ILE A 190 1.52 4.44 24.81
N GLY A 191 2.48 4.97 24.03
CA GLY A 191 3.83 4.40 23.98
C GLY A 191 4.55 4.58 25.32
N GLN A 192 4.93 3.51 26.00
CA GLN A 192 5.32 3.57 27.42
C GLN A 192 6.78 3.98 27.70
N PHE A 193 7.44 4.63 26.74
CA PHE A 193 8.69 5.34 26.95
C PHE A 193 8.56 6.73 26.29
N HIS A 194 7.95 7.68 26.98
CA HIS A 194 7.86 9.08 26.55
C HIS A 194 9.17 9.85 26.81
N GLN A 195 10.33 9.21 26.66
CA GLN A 195 11.63 9.89 26.86
C GLN A 195 12.14 10.49 25.55
N GLY A 196 11.33 11.35 24.94
CA GLY A 196 11.69 12.21 23.80
C GLY A 196 11.94 11.49 22.46
N LEU A 197 12.92 10.59 22.40
CA LEU A 197 13.43 10.03 21.15
C LEU A 197 12.98 8.59 20.86
N LEU A 198 12.95 7.69 21.86
CA LEU A 198 12.70 6.26 21.66
C LEU A 198 11.34 5.86 22.20
N GLU A 199 10.47 5.31 21.35
CA GLU A 199 9.19 4.72 21.76
C GLU A 199 9.18 3.21 21.49
N GLN A 200 8.77 2.41 22.48
CA GLN A 200 8.63 0.96 22.36
C GLN A 200 7.20 0.51 22.61
N MET A 201 6.46 0.20 21.54
CA MET A 201 5.11 -0.38 21.61
C MET A 201 5.10 -1.91 21.50
N TYR A 202 6.23 -2.51 21.10
CA TYR A 202 6.33 -3.92 20.79
C TYR A 202 7.66 -4.48 21.29
N GLN A 203 7.70 -5.76 21.62
CA GLN A 203 8.90 -6.39 22.17
C GLN A 203 10.09 -6.36 21.19
N ASN A 204 9.81 -6.50 19.90
CA ASN A 204 10.82 -6.72 18.86
C ASN A 204 11.15 -5.48 18.01
N ARG A 205 10.55 -4.32 18.29
CA ARG A 205 10.74 -3.12 17.46
C ARG A 205 10.53 -1.83 18.23
N VAL A 206 11.32 -0.83 17.88
CA VAL A 206 11.26 0.52 18.46
C VAL A 206 11.15 1.59 17.38
N ILE A 207 10.69 2.76 17.79
CA ILE A 207 10.58 3.95 16.97
C ILE A 207 11.60 4.98 17.47
N PHE A 208 12.38 5.57 16.58
CA PHE A 208 13.25 6.70 16.85
C PHE A 208 12.67 7.97 16.22
N LEU A 209 12.38 8.98 17.03
CA LEU A 209 11.82 10.27 16.63
C LEU A 209 12.93 11.28 16.36
N LEU A 210 13.57 11.22 15.20
CA LEU A 210 14.80 11.97 14.91
C LEU A 210 14.60 13.49 14.73
N ASN A 211 13.35 13.93 14.50
CA ASN A 211 12.97 15.33 14.31
C ASN A 211 11.50 15.54 14.70
N MET A 212 11.11 16.70 15.23
CA MET A 212 9.71 16.96 15.66
C MET A 212 8.85 17.66 14.60
N SER A 213 9.48 18.21 13.57
CA SER A 213 8.83 18.98 12.50
C SER A 213 8.68 18.17 11.21
N CYS A 214 7.67 18.52 10.40
CA CYS A 214 7.48 18.05 9.04
C CYS A 214 7.68 19.24 8.08
N PRO A 215 7.95 19.01 6.79
CA PRO A 215 7.90 20.07 5.78
C PRO A 215 6.45 20.44 5.44
N VAL A 216 5.49 19.53 5.65
CA VAL A 216 4.05 19.74 5.46
C VAL A 216 3.27 19.15 6.64
N TYR A 217 2.28 19.87 7.17
CA TYR A 217 1.44 19.42 8.28
C TYR A 217 0.07 18.94 7.81
N CYS A 218 -0.19 17.65 7.95
CA CYS A 218 -1.46 17.01 7.63
C CYS A 218 -2.49 17.35 8.72
N ARG A 219 -3.73 17.67 8.34
CA ARG A 219 -4.79 18.04 9.32
C ARG A 219 -5.31 16.86 10.14
N PHE A 220 -5.07 15.64 9.68
CA PHE A 220 -5.36 14.38 10.39
C PHE A 220 -4.16 13.83 11.20
N CYS A 221 -3.07 14.61 11.34
CA CYS A 221 -1.87 14.11 12.01
C CYS A 221 -2.07 13.93 13.52
N PHE A 222 -1.67 12.77 14.04
CA PHE A 222 -1.68 12.47 15.48
C PHE A 222 -0.86 13.43 16.36
N ARG A 223 0.06 14.20 15.77
CA ARG A 223 0.89 15.23 16.45
C ARG A 223 0.56 16.64 15.93
N LYS A 224 -0.69 16.89 15.52
CA LYS A 224 -1.09 18.19 14.93
C LYS A 224 -1.07 19.35 15.94
N HIS A 225 -1.23 19.09 17.24
CA HIS A 225 -1.21 20.11 18.28
C HIS A 225 0.12 20.88 18.27
N LYS A 226 0.05 22.22 18.43
CA LYS A 226 1.22 23.10 18.44
C LYS A 226 2.26 22.72 19.49
N GLU A 227 1.82 22.27 20.65
CA GLU A 227 2.69 21.82 21.74
C GLU A 227 3.63 20.70 21.27
N SER A 228 3.09 19.68 20.59
CA SER A 228 3.88 18.58 20.03
C SER A 228 4.89 19.03 18.96
N ARG A 229 4.59 20.12 18.24
CA ARG A 229 5.49 20.68 17.21
C ARG A 229 6.58 21.57 17.78
N ASN A 230 6.37 22.12 18.97
CA ASN A 230 7.30 22.99 19.67
C ASN A 230 8.24 22.24 20.62
N GLU A 231 8.05 20.92 20.77
CA GLU A 231 8.99 20.07 21.49
C GLU A 231 10.41 20.20 20.91
N LYS A 232 11.42 20.15 21.80
CA LYS A 232 12.82 20.27 21.41
C LYS A 232 13.22 19.09 20.53
N ASN A 233 13.85 19.40 19.38
CA ASN A 233 14.42 18.36 18.53
C ASN A 233 15.52 17.58 19.30
N PRO A 234 15.59 16.25 19.14
CA PRO A 234 16.67 15.46 19.72
C PRO A 234 18.03 15.87 19.16
N THR A 235 19.09 15.67 19.95
CA THR A 235 20.48 15.83 19.52
C THR A 235 21.09 14.48 19.12
N VAL A 236 22.30 14.51 18.54
CA VAL A 236 23.05 13.30 18.22
C VAL A 236 23.38 12.49 19.48
N GLU A 237 23.64 13.16 20.61
CA GLU A 237 23.86 12.50 21.90
C GLU A 237 22.60 11.76 22.37
N ASP A 238 21.41 12.31 22.12
CA ASP A 238 20.15 11.62 22.41
C ASP A 238 20.03 10.35 21.56
N VAL A 239 20.38 10.44 20.28
CA VAL A 239 20.41 9.30 19.34
C VAL A 239 21.37 8.20 19.81
N ASN A 240 22.57 8.57 20.25
CA ASN A 240 23.54 7.61 20.77
C ASN A 240 23.05 6.91 22.04
N ARG A 241 22.29 7.60 22.91
CA ARG A 241 21.66 6.95 24.09
C ARG A 241 20.57 5.96 23.68
N ALA A 242 19.77 6.28 22.67
CA ALA A 242 18.77 5.36 22.13
C ALA A 242 19.42 4.12 21.48
N ILE A 243 20.53 4.29 20.74
CA ILE A 243 21.32 3.19 20.19
C ILE A 243 21.84 2.28 21.31
N ALA A 244 22.40 2.84 22.38
CA ALA A 244 22.90 2.07 23.53
C ALA A 244 21.79 1.27 24.24
N HIS A 245 20.54 1.75 24.22
CA HIS A 245 19.40 0.98 24.70
C HIS A 245 19.08 -0.21 23.78
N VAL A 246 19.10 -0.02 22.46
CA VAL A 246 18.90 -1.10 21.48
C VAL A 246 19.97 -2.17 21.62
N GLU A 247 21.24 -1.76 21.79
CA GLU A 247 22.37 -2.68 21.99
C GLU A 247 22.17 -3.57 23.22
N LYS A 248 21.62 -3.03 24.31
CA LYS A 248 21.32 -3.76 25.55
C LYS A 248 20.04 -4.59 25.51
N SER A 249 19.31 -4.58 24.39
CA SER A 249 17.98 -5.18 24.26
C SER A 249 17.91 -6.15 23.08
N PRO A 250 18.42 -7.39 23.22
CA PRO A 250 18.53 -8.35 22.12
C PRO A 250 17.19 -8.73 21.45
N SER A 251 16.06 -8.49 22.11
CA SER A 251 14.74 -8.71 21.53
C SER A 251 14.42 -7.74 20.39
N ILE A 252 15.00 -6.53 20.37
CA ILE A 252 14.73 -5.50 19.36
C ILE A 252 15.40 -5.87 18.04
N LYS A 253 14.63 -6.25 17.02
CA LYS A 253 15.13 -6.61 15.69
C LYS A 253 14.93 -5.51 14.66
N GLU A 254 13.98 -4.61 14.88
CA GLU A 254 13.62 -3.56 13.92
C GLU A 254 13.63 -2.17 14.54
N ILE A 255 14.06 -1.20 13.75
CA ILE A 255 14.00 0.20 14.14
C ILE A 255 13.29 1.00 13.06
N VAL A 256 12.26 1.74 13.46
CA VAL A 256 11.57 2.71 12.61
C VAL A 256 12.13 4.10 12.89
N LEU A 257 12.89 4.66 11.95
CA LEU A 257 13.40 6.02 11.99
C LEU A 257 12.32 6.97 11.44
N THR A 258 11.77 7.82 12.31
CA THR A 258 10.65 8.71 12.00
C THR A 258 10.76 10.02 12.80
N GLY A 259 9.63 10.63 13.15
CA GLY A 259 9.49 11.87 13.88
C GLY A 259 8.34 12.65 13.26
N GLY A 260 8.59 13.90 12.92
CA GLY A 260 7.85 14.58 11.87
C GLY A 260 8.30 14.11 10.49
N ASP A 261 9.60 14.27 10.18
CA ASP A 261 10.24 13.67 9.01
C ASP A 261 11.74 13.47 9.30
N PRO A 262 12.29 12.25 9.20
CA PRO A 262 13.67 11.95 9.57
C PRO A 262 14.69 12.64 8.65
N PHE A 263 14.32 12.97 7.43
CA PHE A 263 15.21 13.59 6.46
C PHE A 263 15.46 15.07 6.74
N LEU A 264 14.67 15.71 7.61
CA LEU A 264 14.90 17.10 8.02
C LEU A 264 16.05 17.27 9.03
N ASN A 265 16.54 16.18 9.64
CA ASN A 265 17.72 16.22 10.52
C ASN A 265 18.78 15.19 10.06
N ARG A 266 19.64 15.64 9.15
CA ARG A 266 20.67 14.80 8.53
C ARG A 266 21.64 14.18 9.54
N SER A 267 22.05 14.96 10.55
CA SER A 267 23.01 14.50 11.55
C SER A 267 22.44 13.36 12.40
N ASN A 268 21.20 13.50 12.87
CA ASN A 268 20.52 12.46 13.63
C ASN A 268 20.24 11.22 12.78
N MET A 269 19.82 11.40 11.52
CA MET A 269 19.59 10.30 10.58
C MET A 269 20.88 9.50 10.33
N ALA A 270 21.99 10.18 10.06
CA ALA A 270 23.27 9.53 9.85
C ALA A 270 23.75 8.80 11.11
N ALA A 271 23.71 9.46 12.27
CA ALA A 271 24.08 8.84 13.55
C ALA A 271 23.25 7.57 13.84
N ALA A 272 21.94 7.61 13.59
CA ALA A 272 21.06 6.47 13.79
C ALA A 272 21.39 5.30 12.85
N ILE A 273 21.52 5.56 11.54
CA ILE A 273 21.82 4.51 10.56
C ILE A 273 23.18 3.87 10.85
N ASP A 274 24.21 4.69 11.06
CA ASP A 274 25.58 4.20 11.25
C ASP A 274 25.74 3.45 12.58
N GLY A 275 25.15 3.96 13.67
CA GLY A 275 25.21 3.30 14.97
C GLY A 275 24.44 1.98 15.03
N LEU A 276 23.23 1.93 14.44
CA LEU A 276 22.42 0.70 14.44
C LEU A 276 22.97 -0.38 13.48
N MET A 277 23.72 0.02 12.46
CA MET A 277 24.40 -0.90 11.55
C MET A 277 25.44 -1.78 12.27
N GLY A 278 26.04 -1.30 13.36
CA GLY A 278 27.01 -2.05 14.16
C GLY A 278 26.41 -3.10 15.11
N ILE A 279 25.08 -3.14 15.29
CA ILE A 279 24.44 -4.00 16.30
C ILE A 279 23.96 -5.31 15.66
N ASP A 280 24.57 -6.44 16.04
CA ASP A 280 24.34 -7.76 15.41
C ASP A 280 22.87 -8.20 15.36
N HIS A 281 22.12 -8.03 16.46
CA HIS A 281 20.73 -8.48 16.52
C HIS A 281 19.74 -7.59 15.75
N VAL A 282 20.15 -6.41 15.28
CA VAL A 282 19.32 -5.55 14.43
C VAL A 282 19.28 -6.10 13.01
N GLN A 283 18.08 -6.22 12.45
CA GLN A 283 17.83 -6.83 11.15
C GLN A 283 17.35 -5.84 10.10
N SER A 284 16.57 -4.83 10.48
CA SER A 284 15.98 -3.89 9.52
C SER A 284 15.86 -2.46 10.07
N LEU A 285 16.20 -1.50 9.23
CA LEU A 285 15.96 -0.07 9.45
C LEU A 285 14.88 0.42 8.48
N ARG A 286 13.83 1.03 9.03
CA ARG A 286 12.69 1.57 8.26
C ARG A 286 12.65 3.09 8.40
N LEU A 287 12.89 3.82 7.31
CA LEU A 287 12.80 5.27 7.33
C LEU A 287 11.39 5.68 6.92
N ALA A 288 10.63 6.26 7.84
CA ALA A 288 9.26 6.68 7.59
C ALA A 288 9.20 8.16 7.20
N THR A 289 8.78 8.44 5.97
CA THR A 289 8.65 9.79 5.42
C THR A 289 7.45 9.90 4.51
N ARG A 290 6.69 10.99 4.64
CA ARG A 290 5.62 11.34 3.69
C ARG A 290 6.09 12.35 2.64
N SER A 291 7.37 12.74 2.68
CA SER A 291 7.95 13.71 1.74
C SER A 291 7.93 13.23 0.29
N LEU A 292 7.80 11.94 0.01
CA LEU A 292 7.60 11.44 -1.36
C LEU A 292 6.32 12.00 -2.00
N ALA A 293 5.22 12.10 -1.24
CA ALA A 293 3.92 12.57 -1.72
C ALA A 293 3.83 14.09 -1.78
N TYR A 294 4.25 14.78 -0.71
CA TYR A 294 4.00 16.21 -0.55
C TYR A 294 5.24 17.10 -0.77
N TYR A 295 6.46 16.55 -0.86
CA TYR A 295 7.69 17.33 -0.98
C TYR A 295 8.82 16.55 -1.70
N PRO A 296 8.57 16.04 -2.92
CA PRO A 296 9.54 15.20 -3.64
C PRO A 296 10.87 15.93 -3.92
N GLU A 297 10.84 17.26 -4.01
CA GLU A 297 12.04 18.12 -4.13
C GLU A 297 13.08 17.88 -3.02
N LEU A 298 12.68 17.33 -1.86
CA LEU A 298 13.61 16.93 -0.81
C LEU A 298 14.64 15.92 -1.32
N PHE A 299 14.21 14.95 -2.13
CA PHE A 299 15.03 13.86 -2.64
C PHE A 299 15.71 14.21 -3.96
N LEU A 300 15.02 14.97 -4.82
CA LEU A 300 15.51 15.34 -6.16
C LEU A 300 16.40 16.60 -6.15
N GLY A 301 16.31 17.42 -5.11
CA GLY A 301 17.11 18.64 -4.98
C GLY A 301 18.59 18.39 -4.66
N LYS A 302 19.42 19.43 -4.82
CA LYS A 302 20.86 19.44 -4.43
C LYS A 302 21.65 18.24 -4.96
N GLY A 303 21.47 17.89 -6.24
CA GLY A 303 22.17 16.77 -6.89
C GLY A 303 21.78 15.41 -6.34
N GLU A 304 20.51 15.25 -5.93
CA GLU A 304 19.94 13.97 -5.47
C GLU A 304 20.67 13.35 -4.26
N TRP A 305 21.25 14.19 -3.40
CA TRP A 305 22.10 13.75 -2.29
C TRP A 305 21.45 12.67 -1.42
N TYR A 306 20.16 12.79 -1.10
CA TYR A 306 19.47 11.80 -0.28
C TYR A 306 19.30 10.46 -1.00
N LEU A 307 18.99 10.45 -2.28
CA LEU A 307 18.89 9.20 -3.04
C LEU A 307 20.24 8.49 -3.07
N ASN A 308 21.32 9.22 -3.36
CA ASN A 308 22.67 8.65 -3.38
C ASN A 308 23.10 8.16 -2.00
N TYR A 309 22.81 8.92 -0.93
CA TYR A 309 23.09 8.52 0.44
C TYR A 309 22.34 7.24 0.84
N LEU A 310 21.05 7.14 0.53
CA LEU A 310 20.24 5.96 0.84
C LEU A 310 20.74 4.72 0.09
N LYS A 311 21.08 4.84 -1.19
CA LYS A 311 21.65 3.75 -1.99
C LYS A 311 22.96 3.24 -1.40
N GLN A 312 23.85 4.17 -1.04
CA GLN A 312 25.12 3.83 -0.39
C GLN A 312 24.87 3.10 0.95
N LYS A 313 24.02 3.66 1.82
CA LYS A 313 23.74 3.06 3.13
C LYS A 313 23.00 1.74 3.05
N ASN A 314 22.15 1.54 2.04
CA ASN A 314 21.54 0.24 1.79
C ASN A 314 22.61 -0.82 1.48
N LEU A 315 23.58 -0.51 0.62
CA LEU A 315 24.68 -1.43 0.32
C LEU A 315 25.51 -1.74 1.57
N GLU A 316 25.87 -0.73 2.35
CA GLU A 316 26.60 -0.91 3.62
C GLU A 316 25.81 -1.81 4.59
N LEU A 317 24.52 -1.54 4.81
CA LEU A 317 23.66 -2.37 5.66
C LEU A 317 23.56 -3.82 5.18
N GLN A 318 23.47 -4.05 3.86
CA GLN A 318 23.41 -5.39 3.27
C GLN A 318 24.69 -6.19 3.53
N LEU A 319 25.86 -5.55 3.59
CA LEU A 319 27.13 -6.20 3.95
C LEU A 319 27.11 -6.68 5.41
N HIS A 320 26.34 -6.01 6.27
CA HIS A 320 26.09 -6.41 7.66
C HIS A 320 24.85 -7.31 7.83
N GLY A 321 24.29 -7.84 6.74
CA GLY A 321 23.11 -8.71 6.78
C GLY A 321 21.83 -8.00 7.22
N LYS A 322 21.75 -6.68 7.04
CA LYS A 322 20.61 -5.84 7.41
C LYS A 322 19.90 -5.29 6.17
N ARG A 323 18.66 -4.83 6.34
CA ARG A 323 17.84 -4.26 5.27
C ARG A 323 17.42 -2.84 5.55
N MET A 324 17.35 -2.03 4.50
CA MET A 324 16.76 -0.68 4.52
C MET A 324 15.44 -0.69 3.77
N GLU A 325 14.42 -0.05 4.35
CA GLU A 325 13.12 0.14 3.71
C GLU A 325 12.63 1.58 3.92
N ILE A 326 11.85 2.09 2.98
CA ILE A 326 11.16 3.38 3.10
C ILE A 326 9.67 3.13 3.35
N ALA A 327 9.16 3.65 4.47
CA ALA A 327 7.73 3.75 4.73
C ALA A 327 7.23 5.09 4.22
N THR A 328 6.16 5.10 3.44
CA THR A 328 5.53 6.35 2.99
C THR A 328 4.02 6.30 3.04
N HIS A 329 3.37 7.45 2.93
CA HIS A 329 1.91 7.57 2.93
C HIS A 329 1.42 8.27 1.68
N PHE A 330 0.44 7.66 1.03
CA PHE A 330 -0.39 8.29 0.01
C PHE A 330 -1.86 8.02 0.35
N ILE A 331 -2.69 9.03 0.21
CA ILE A 331 -4.10 9.05 0.61
C ILE A 331 -5.00 9.05 -0.63
N HIS A 332 -4.66 9.86 -1.63
CA HIS A 332 -5.48 10.07 -2.82
C HIS A 332 -4.62 10.03 -4.11
N PRO A 333 -5.12 9.52 -5.26
CA PRO A 333 -4.37 9.46 -6.52
C PRO A 333 -3.81 10.81 -7.00
N ASP A 334 -4.42 11.93 -6.61
CA ASP A 334 -3.95 13.28 -7.00
C ASP A 334 -2.68 13.72 -6.24
N GLU A 335 -2.29 13.01 -5.18
CA GLU A 335 -0.99 13.22 -4.54
C GLU A 335 0.16 12.64 -5.38
N VAL A 336 -0.15 11.71 -6.29
CA VAL A 336 0.85 11.02 -7.12
C VAL A 336 1.32 11.93 -8.25
N SER A 337 2.60 12.31 -8.20
CA SER A 337 3.31 13.08 -9.22
C SER A 337 4.36 12.22 -9.96
N PRO A 338 4.75 12.57 -11.20
CA PRO A 338 5.85 11.91 -11.90
C PRO A 338 7.14 11.87 -11.07
N GLU A 339 7.43 12.93 -10.32
CA GLU A 339 8.56 13.03 -9.39
C GLU A 339 8.47 11.99 -8.29
N SER A 340 7.29 11.83 -7.67
CA SER A 340 7.08 10.84 -6.62
C SER A 340 7.26 9.40 -7.12
N LEU A 341 6.72 9.08 -8.30
CA LEU A 341 6.88 7.77 -8.94
C LEU A 341 8.33 7.51 -9.35
N GLY A 342 9.05 8.54 -9.80
CA GLY A 342 10.47 8.47 -10.13
C GLY A 342 11.34 8.15 -8.91
N ILE A 343 11.08 8.80 -7.77
CA ILE A 343 11.76 8.51 -6.50
C ILE A 343 11.52 7.06 -6.07
N ILE A 344 10.27 6.59 -6.10
CA ILE A 344 9.91 5.21 -5.75
C ILE A 344 10.66 4.22 -6.66
N THR A 345 10.57 4.45 -7.97
CA THR A 345 11.24 3.63 -9.00
C THR A 345 12.74 3.52 -8.74
N GLU A 346 13.39 4.63 -8.43
CA GLU A 346 14.84 4.68 -8.24
C GLU A 346 15.30 3.96 -6.97
N LEU A 347 14.52 4.05 -5.89
CA LEU A 347 14.77 3.33 -4.64
C LEU A 347 14.62 1.82 -4.84
N VAL A 348 13.54 1.38 -5.49
CA VAL A 348 13.24 -0.04 -5.73
C VAL A 348 14.28 -0.68 -6.65
N LYS A 349 14.70 0.02 -7.73
CA LYS A 349 15.80 -0.43 -8.60
C LYS A 349 17.11 -0.64 -7.84
N SER A 350 17.29 0.07 -6.73
CA SER A 350 18.49 -0.01 -5.88
C SER A 350 18.35 -1.03 -4.73
N GLY A 351 17.31 -1.87 -4.75
CA GLY A 351 17.04 -2.86 -3.72
C GLY A 351 16.51 -2.30 -2.40
N ILE A 352 16.01 -1.05 -2.40
CA ILE A 352 15.36 -0.44 -1.24
C ILE A 352 13.85 -0.55 -1.43
N ALA A 353 13.19 -1.39 -0.62
CA ALA A 353 11.75 -1.55 -0.69
C ALA A 353 11.05 -0.25 -0.23
N VAL A 354 10.05 0.19 -0.99
CA VAL A 354 9.16 1.30 -0.63
C VAL A 354 7.77 0.72 -0.36
N TYR A 355 7.22 0.96 0.82
CA TYR A 355 5.89 0.48 1.17
C TYR A 355 4.97 1.63 1.60
N VAL A 356 3.69 1.48 1.26
CA VAL A 356 2.68 2.53 1.35
C VAL A 356 1.68 2.20 2.42
N GLN A 357 1.39 3.16 3.29
CA GLN A 357 0.29 3.11 4.24
C GLN A 357 -0.69 4.25 3.98
N THR A 358 -1.98 3.95 4.13
CA THR A 358 -3.06 4.85 3.73
C THR A 358 -4.06 4.99 4.87
N PRO A 359 -3.98 6.06 5.67
CA PRO A 359 -5.09 6.49 6.51
C PRO A 359 -6.39 6.58 5.72
N PHE A 360 -7.45 6.01 6.26
CA PHE A 360 -8.78 6.03 5.67
C PHE A 360 -9.53 7.29 6.11
N LEU A 361 -9.85 8.18 5.17
CA LEU A 361 -10.42 9.49 5.41
C LEU A 361 -11.78 9.59 4.72
N GLN A 362 -12.83 9.84 5.49
CA GLN A 362 -14.17 10.09 4.97
C GLN A 362 -14.16 11.29 3.99
N HIS A 363 -14.90 11.17 2.89
CA HIS A 363 -15.02 12.14 1.81
C HIS A 363 -13.69 12.46 1.09
N CYS A 364 -12.79 11.50 1.00
CA CYS A 364 -11.48 11.70 0.35
C CYS A 364 -10.92 10.43 -0.28
N ASN A 365 -10.92 9.31 0.46
CA ASN A 365 -10.48 8.03 -0.10
C ASN A 365 -11.37 6.88 0.38
N ASP A 366 -12.63 7.20 0.65
CA ASP A 366 -13.68 6.32 1.13
C ASP A 366 -14.47 5.65 0.01
N THR A 367 -13.88 5.58 -1.20
CA THR A 367 -14.43 4.82 -2.32
C THR A 367 -13.42 3.84 -2.91
N GLY A 368 -13.93 2.70 -3.37
CA GLY A 368 -13.14 1.66 -4.03
C GLY A 368 -12.34 2.13 -5.26
N PRO A 369 -12.96 2.81 -6.24
CA PRO A 369 -12.28 3.26 -7.46
C PRO A 369 -11.09 4.21 -7.22
N GLU A 370 -11.18 5.10 -6.24
CA GLU A 370 -10.09 6.04 -5.91
C GLU A 370 -8.86 5.31 -5.39
N LEU A 371 -9.06 4.39 -4.45
CA LEU A 371 -8.00 3.55 -3.89
C LEU A 371 -7.44 2.56 -4.93
N GLN A 372 -8.29 2.01 -5.79
CA GLN A 372 -7.87 1.17 -6.92
C GLN A 372 -6.88 1.94 -7.82
N LYS A 373 -7.24 3.16 -8.22
CA LYS A 373 -6.38 4.03 -9.04
C LYS A 373 -5.08 4.38 -8.32
N LEU A 374 -5.15 4.74 -7.04
CA LEU A 374 -3.98 5.05 -6.23
C LEU A 374 -2.98 3.89 -6.19
N PHE A 375 -3.47 2.71 -5.81
CA PHE A 375 -2.60 1.55 -5.65
C PHE A 375 -2.06 1.04 -6.98
N ARG A 376 -2.84 1.10 -8.07
CA ARG A 376 -2.34 0.78 -9.42
C ARG A 376 -1.13 1.65 -9.81
N LEU A 377 -1.22 2.96 -9.60
CA LEU A 377 -0.13 3.90 -9.90
C LEU A 377 1.14 3.61 -9.09
N LEU A 378 0.99 3.46 -7.77
CA LEU A 378 2.12 3.21 -6.86
C LEU A 378 2.74 1.83 -7.10
N ARG A 379 1.91 0.83 -7.38
CA ARG A 379 2.32 -0.54 -7.70
C ARG A 379 3.19 -0.57 -8.96
N GLY A 380 2.80 0.16 -10.00
CA GLY A 380 3.57 0.27 -11.24
C GLY A 380 4.97 0.84 -11.01
N ALA A 381 5.12 1.87 -10.17
CA ALA A 381 6.43 2.42 -9.81
C ALA A 381 7.29 1.50 -8.92
N GLY A 382 6.74 0.37 -8.44
CA GLY A 382 7.45 -0.62 -7.63
C GLY A 382 7.16 -0.56 -6.13
N ALA A 383 6.20 0.26 -5.69
CA ALA A 383 5.82 0.28 -4.27
C ALA A 383 5.02 -0.97 -3.86
N GLU A 384 5.07 -1.29 -2.56
CA GLU A 384 4.30 -2.34 -1.91
C GLU A 384 3.15 -1.76 -1.07
N MET A 385 1.95 -2.31 -1.21
CA MET A 385 0.76 -1.84 -0.50
C MET A 385 0.69 -2.51 0.88
N HIS A 386 0.87 -1.73 1.94
CA HIS A 386 1.03 -2.27 3.29
C HIS A 386 -0.28 -2.26 4.08
N TYR A 387 -0.76 -1.07 4.45
CA TYR A 387 -1.92 -0.90 5.34
C TYR A 387 -2.89 0.13 4.81
N ILE A 388 -4.20 -0.15 4.93
CA ILE A 388 -5.21 0.88 5.12
C ILE A 388 -5.56 0.91 6.60
N TYR A 389 -5.47 2.09 7.22
CA TYR A 389 -5.82 2.25 8.64
C TYR A 389 -7.28 2.71 8.77
N ILE A 390 -8.11 1.87 9.37
CA ILE A 390 -9.54 2.15 9.64
C ILE A 390 -9.82 2.15 11.14
N PRO A 391 -10.70 3.04 11.64
CA PRO A 391 -11.05 4.30 10.98
C PRO A 391 -9.83 5.25 10.95
N CYS A 392 -10.01 6.46 10.40
CA CYS A 392 -9.11 7.56 10.74
C CYS A 392 -9.05 7.68 12.27
N SER A 393 -7.85 7.82 12.83
CA SER A 393 -7.72 7.82 14.28
C SER A 393 -8.39 9.05 14.89
N PRO A 394 -9.16 8.86 15.98
CA PRO A 394 -10.00 9.90 16.54
C PRO A 394 -9.19 10.86 17.40
N ILE A 395 -8.81 11.99 16.82
CA ILE A 395 -8.09 13.06 17.52
C ILE A 395 -8.92 14.35 17.54
N HIS A 396 -8.59 15.25 18.46
CA HIS A 396 -9.24 16.57 18.50
C HIS A 396 -9.18 17.26 17.13
N GLY A 397 -10.32 17.79 16.72
CA GLY A 397 -10.45 18.57 15.51
C GLY A 397 -10.27 17.78 14.22
N ASN A 398 -10.54 16.48 14.19
CA ASN A 398 -10.45 15.69 12.96
C ASN A 398 -11.67 14.79 12.70
N SER A 399 -12.78 15.03 13.42
CA SER A 399 -14.01 14.24 13.33
C SER A 399 -14.63 14.18 11.94
N VAL A 400 -14.38 15.19 11.11
CA VAL A 400 -14.77 15.22 9.68
C VAL A 400 -14.18 14.09 8.85
N TYR A 401 -13.09 13.45 9.31
CA TYR A 401 -12.46 12.32 8.62
C TYR A 401 -12.97 10.96 9.09
N TRP A 402 -13.82 10.91 10.12
CA TRP A 402 -14.19 9.65 10.76
C TRP A 402 -15.31 8.97 9.99
N SER A 403 -15.01 7.77 9.50
CA SER A 403 -16.00 6.83 8.98
C SER A 403 -16.28 5.72 10.00
N PRO A 404 -17.49 5.14 9.98
CA PRO A 404 -17.73 3.86 10.62
C PRO A 404 -16.76 2.78 10.11
N LEU A 405 -16.46 1.81 10.96
CA LEU A 405 -15.61 0.68 10.60
C LEU A 405 -16.16 -0.12 9.41
N SER A 406 -17.49 -0.15 9.26
CA SER A 406 -18.11 -0.85 8.15
C SER A 406 -17.65 -0.37 6.79
N ASP A 407 -17.42 0.92 6.62
CA ASP A 407 -17.06 1.50 5.33
C ASP A 407 -15.66 1.01 4.90
N GLY A 408 -14.75 0.92 5.87
CA GLY A 408 -13.41 0.38 5.65
C GLY A 408 -13.38 -1.12 5.35
N ILE A 409 -14.32 -1.88 5.92
CA ILE A 409 -14.49 -3.33 5.65
C ILE A 409 -15.10 -3.55 4.26
N ASP A 410 -16.15 -2.80 3.91
CA ASP A 410 -16.82 -2.88 2.60
C ASP A 410 -15.85 -2.52 1.46
N ILE A 411 -14.92 -1.61 1.69
CA ILE A 411 -13.86 -1.28 0.72
C ILE A 411 -12.88 -2.43 0.54
N ALA A 412 -12.61 -3.23 1.56
CA ALA A 412 -11.79 -4.43 1.44
C ALA A 412 -12.39 -5.41 0.43
N GLU A 413 -13.72 -5.58 0.45
CA GLU A 413 -14.45 -6.43 -0.48
C GLU A 413 -14.30 -5.94 -1.92
N TYR A 414 -14.49 -4.64 -2.17
CA TYR A 414 -14.30 -4.02 -3.49
C TYR A 414 -12.86 -4.17 -3.98
N LEU A 415 -11.88 -3.79 -3.14
CA LEU A 415 -10.46 -3.86 -3.53
C LEU A 415 -10.05 -5.28 -3.85
N ARG A 416 -10.54 -6.28 -3.10
CA ARG A 416 -10.26 -7.67 -3.41
C ARG A 416 -10.83 -8.07 -4.76
N ALA A 417 -12.02 -7.61 -5.16
CA ALA A 417 -12.62 -7.96 -6.45
C ALA A 417 -11.96 -7.28 -7.67
N HIS A 418 -11.38 -6.09 -7.46
CA HIS A 418 -10.98 -5.16 -8.53
C HIS A 418 -9.48 -4.82 -8.59
N LEU A 419 -8.67 -5.33 -7.66
CA LEU A 419 -7.21 -5.22 -7.70
C LEU A 419 -6.55 -6.58 -7.80
N SER A 420 -5.40 -6.58 -8.47
CA SER A 420 -4.45 -7.68 -8.37
C SER A 420 -4.07 -7.89 -6.89
N ASP A 421 -3.96 -9.14 -6.47
CA ASP A 421 -3.73 -9.55 -5.07
C ASP A 421 -2.50 -8.89 -4.41
N ARG A 422 -1.42 -8.66 -5.16
CA ARG A 422 -0.21 -7.95 -4.68
C ARG A 422 -0.42 -6.45 -4.46
N SER A 423 -1.54 -5.90 -4.92
CA SER A 423 -1.90 -4.48 -4.79
C SER A 423 -2.88 -4.21 -3.65
N VAL A 424 -3.40 -5.24 -2.99
CA VAL A 424 -4.41 -5.07 -1.94
C VAL A 424 -3.73 -4.93 -0.57
N PRO A 425 -3.81 -3.78 0.11
CA PRO A 425 -3.24 -3.59 1.45
C PRO A 425 -4.02 -4.35 2.53
N LYS A 426 -3.43 -4.51 3.73
CA LYS A 426 -4.13 -5.08 4.89
C LYS A 426 -5.03 -4.02 5.52
N ILE A 427 -6.22 -4.42 5.96
CA ILE A 427 -7.12 -3.56 6.71
C ILE A 427 -6.79 -3.65 8.20
N CYS A 428 -6.40 -2.52 8.79
CA CYS A 428 -5.83 -2.48 10.13
C CYS A 428 -6.39 -1.36 11.00
N THR A 429 -6.42 -1.60 12.31
CA THR A 429 -6.63 -0.54 13.31
C THR A 429 -5.39 -0.42 14.19
N ALA A 430 -4.89 0.80 14.37
CA ALA A 430 -3.85 1.10 15.34
C ALA A 430 -4.50 1.38 16.70
N THR A 431 -4.57 0.37 17.56
CA THR A 431 -5.07 0.56 18.94
C THR A 431 -3.96 1.12 19.83
N PRO A 432 -4.30 1.70 21.00
CA PRO A 432 -3.31 2.17 21.95
C PRO A 432 -2.31 1.12 22.45
N ILE A 433 -2.65 -0.17 22.42
CA ILE A 433 -1.77 -1.27 22.84
C ILE A 433 -1.07 -1.97 21.66
N GLY A 434 -1.33 -1.54 20.43
CA GLY A 434 -0.72 -2.12 19.23
C GLY A 434 -1.70 -2.25 18.07
N LYS A 435 -1.19 -2.47 16.86
CA LYS A 435 -2.04 -2.62 15.67
C LYS A 435 -2.64 -4.01 15.60
N MET A 436 -3.83 -4.15 15.04
CA MET A 436 -4.44 -5.43 14.68
C MET A 436 -4.84 -5.44 13.21
N GLU A 437 -4.97 -6.64 12.66
CA GLU A 437 -5.50 -6.94 11.32
C GLU A 437 -6.92 -7.50 11.51
N TRP A 438 -7.90 -6.88 10.83
CA TRP A 438 -9.31 -7.23 10.97
C TRP A 438 -9.58 -8.69 10.55
N TYR A 439 -10.46 -9.36 11.30
CA TYR A 439 -10.94 -10.75 11.11
C TYR A 439 -9.90 -11.86 11.19
N THR A 440 -8.64 -11.54 11.53
CA THR A 440 -7.57 -12.54 11.71
C THR A 440 -6.91 -12.40 13.08
N SER A 441 -6.40 -11.22 13.41
CA SER A 441 -5.75 -10.97 14.71
C SER A 441 -6.58 -10.08 15.64
N GLY A 442 -7.65 -9.46 15.15
CA GLY A 442 -8.60 -8.70 15.95
C GLY A 442 -9.94 -8.45 15.25
N TRP A 443 -10.96 -8.10 16.02
CA TRP A 443 -12.31 -7.79 15.56
C TRP A 443 -13.07 -6.99 16.62
N ALA A 444 -14.26 -6.48 16.27
CA ALA A 444 -15.15 -5.82 17.22
C ALA A 444 -15.93 -6.87 18.02
N VAL A 445 -15.84 -6.80 19.34
CA VAL A 445 -16.51 -7.73 20.27
C VAL A 445 -17.95 -7.28 20.47
N GLU A 446 -18.13 -6.09 21.03
CA GLU A 446 -19.43 -5.52 21.38
C GLU A 446 -19.32 -3.99 21.55
N GLN A 447 -20.47 -3.31 21.61
CA GLN A 447 -20.54 -1.89 21.97
C GLN A 447 -20.18 -1.70 23.45
N VAL A 448 -19.48 -0.62 23.80
CA VAL A 448 -19.28 -0.27 25.23
C VAL A 448 -20.61 0.22 25.81
N GLU A 449 -21.03 -0.38 26.93
CA GLU A 449 -22.28 -0.03 27.60
C GLU A 449 -22.34 1.47 27.95
N GLY A 450 -23.43 2.12 27.57
CA GLY A 450 -23.65 3.55 27.80
C GLY A 450 -22.76 4.49 26.97
N GLN A 451 -21.96 3.99 26.04
CA GLN A 451 -21.02 4.79 25.23
C GLN A 451 -21.13 4.47 23.73
N GLU A 452 -21.96 5.22 23.00
CA GLU A 452 -22.24 4.99 21.57
C GLU A 452 -21.03 5.15 20.64
N ASN A 453 -20.02 5.92 21.04
CA ASN A 453 -18.82 6.16 20.24
C ASN A 453 -17.65 5.22 20.60
N PHE A 454 -17.85 4.25 21.49
CA PHE A 454 -16.81 3.33 21.92
C PHE A 454 -17.23 1.88 21.74
N ILE A 455 -16.32 1.09 21.18
CA ILE A 455 -16.48 -0.36 21.02
C ILE A 455 -15.36 -1.10 21.73
N TRP A 456 -15.63 -2.33 22.15
CA TRP A 456 -14.60 -3.27 22.55
C TRP A 456 -13.99 -3.93 21.32
N ILE A 457 -12.66 -3.82 21.17
CA ILE A 457 -11.90 -4.50 20.12
C ILE A 457 -11.05 -5.60 20.75
N ARG A 458 -11.18 -6.83 20.26
CA ARG A 458 -10.27 -7.94 20.59
C ARG A 458 -8.92 -7.70 19.92
N THR A 459 -7.83 -7.85 20.66
CA THR A 459 -6.45 -7.72 20.14
C THR A 459 -5.65 -9.03 20.30
N PRO A 460 -4.54 -9.23 19.58
CA PRO A 460 -3.74 -10.45 19.71
C PRO A 460 -2.82 -10.46 20.94
N TYR A 461 -2.84 -9.38 21.73
CA TYR A 461 -1.90 -9.14 22.82
C TYR A 461 -2.41 -9.75 24.13
N THR A 462 -1.47 -10.19 24.97
CA THR A 462 -1.74 -10.72 26.30
C THR A 462 -1.07 -9.82 27.35
N PRO A 463 -1.51 -9.84 28.63
CA PRO A 463 -0.79 -9.16 29.70
C PRO A 463 0.69 -9.60 29.79
N ASP A 464 0.95 -10.89 29.60
CA ASP A 464 2.30 -11.47 29.68
C ASP A 464 3.24 -10.94 28.59
N TYR A 465 2.72 -10.67 27.39
CA TYR A 465 3.51 -10.08 26.31
C TYR A 465 4.18 -8.77 26.75
N PHE A 466 3.42 -7.89 27.42
CA PHE A 466 3.90 -6.57 27.81
C PHE A 466 4.80 -6.56 29.05
N LYS A 467 4.79 -7.61 29.89
CA LYS A 467 5.51 -7.63 31.19
C LYS A 467 6.98 -7.20 31.09
N SER A 468 7.67 -7.58 30.00
CA SER A 468 9.12 -7.38 29.87
C SER A 468 9.54 -6.02 29.31
N PHE A 469 8.66 -5.29 28.62
CA PHE A 469 9.03 -4.05 27.91
C PHE A 469 8.06 -2.89 28.10
N ALA A 470 6.83 -3.15 28.54
CA ALA A 470 5.79 -2.15 28.77
C ALA A 470 4.84 -2.56 29.92
N PRO A 471 5.35 -2.73 31.16
CA PRO A 471 4.55 -3.26 32.27
C PRO A 471 3.41 -2.35 32.73
N MET A 472 3.36 -1.08 32.28
CA MET A 472 2.20 -0.22 32.56
C MET A 472 1.02 -0.53 31.66
N ALA A 473 1.17 -1.32 30.59
CA ALA A 473 0.08 -1.66 29.68
C ALA A 473 -1.05 -2.39 30.41
N SER A 474 -0.70 -3.23 31.38
CA SER A 474 -1.67 -3.93 32.24
C SER A 474 -2.39 -3.03 33.25
N LYS A 475 -2.07 -1.72 33.30
CA LYS A 475 -2.70 -0.72 34.20
C LYS A 475 -3.64 0.22 33.45
N LEU A 476 -3.83 0.01 32.15
CA LEU A 476 -4.74 0.84 31.37
C LEU A 476 -6.19 0.62 31.83
N PRO A 477 -6.96 1.69 32.11
CA PRO A 477 -8.32 1.56 32.61
C PRO A 477 -9.31 1.08 31.54
N ASN A 478 -8.92 1.15 30.27
CA ASN A 478 -9.75 0.87 29.10
C ASN A 478 -9.42 -0.47 28.43
N ILE A 479 -8.84 -1.42 29.18
CA ILE A 479 -8.59 -2.79 28.71
C ILE A 479 -9.24 -3.82 29.66
N ARG A 480 -9.57 -5.00 29.13
CA ARG A 480 -9.97 -6.17 29.94
C ARG A 480 -9.31 -7.43 29.38
N VAL A 481 -9.04 -8.40 30.26
CA VAL A 481 -8.59 -9.73 29.84
C VAL A 481 -9.83 -10.55 29.52
N ASN A 482 -9.93 -11.06 28.29
CA ASN A 482 -11.03 -11.93 27.88
C ASN A 482 -10.76 -13.40 28.25
N GLU A 483 -11.73 -14.28 28.01
CA GLU A 483 -11.68 -15.68 28.44
C GLU A 483 -10.51 -16.46 27.83
N GLU A 484 -10.09 -16.15 26.60
CA GLU A 484 -8.92 -16.77 25.95
C GLU A 484 -7.57 -16.18 26.42
N GLY A 485 -7.58 -15.23 27.37
CA GLY A 485 -6.38 -14.63 27.97
C GLY A 485 -5.75 -13.50 27.14
N THR A 486 -6.41 -13.06 26.07
CA THR A 486 -6.00 -11.88 25.30
C THR A 486 -6.67 -10.61 25.84
N LEU A 487 -6.28 -9.46 25.30
CA LEU A 487 -6.77 -8.16 25.73
C LEU A 487 -7.82 -7.63 24.76
N ASP A 488 -9.00 -7.32 25.30
CA ASP A 488 -9.93 -6.40 24.65
C ASP A 488 -9.60 -4.98 25.08
N ILE A 489 -9.69 -4.03 24.14
CA ILE A 489 -9.47 -2.60 24.38
C ILE A 489 -10.68 -1.78 23.95
N GLN A 490 -11.08 -0.81 24.77
CA GLN A 490 -12.05 0.19 24.32
C GLN A 490 -11.39 1.09 23.28
N TYR A 491 -12.02 1.19 22.13
CA TYR A 491 -11.57 2.02 21.03
C TYR A 491 -12.70 2.95 20.58
N MET A 492 -12.37 4.22 20.36
CA MET A 492 -13.34 5.20 19.91
C MET A 492 -13.60 5.02 18.41
N ALA A 493 -14.72 4.38 18.07
CA ALA A 493 -15.17 4.17 16.70
C ALA A 493 -16.66 3.84 16.69
N LYS A 494 -17.31 4.11 15.55
CA LYS A 494 -18.64 3.59 15.26
C LYS A 494 -18.51 2.32 14.44
N ILE A 495 -19.32 1.30 14.74
CA ILE A 495 -19.28 0.03 14.00
C ILE A 495 -19.93 0.15 12.61
N GLY A 496 -20.97 0.97 12.48
CA GLY A 496 -21.79 1.09 11.27
C GLY A 496 -22.77 -0.05 11.08
N LYS A 497 -22.29 -1.29 10.94
CA LYS A 497 -23.13 -2.50 10.80
C LYS A 497 -23.07 -3.36 12.06
N ALA A 498 -24.21 -3.58 12.72
CA ALA A 498 -24.27 -4.36 13.97
C ALA A 498 -23.81 -5.82 13.80
N SER A 499 -23.93 -6.39 12.59
CA SER A 499 -23.44 -7.72 12.24
C SER A 499 -21.92 -7.88 12.33
N TYR A 500 -21.16 -6.78 12.43
CA TYR A 500 -19.70 -6.82 12.58
C TYR A 500 -19.25 -6.96 14.03
N PHE A 501 -20.17 -6.95 15.00
CA PHE A 501 -19.88 -7.43 16.35
C PHE A 501 -19.87 -8.95 16.37
N LEU A 502 -18.68 -9.55 16.51
CA LEU A 502 -18.51 -11.01 16.50
C LEU A 502 -18.64 -11.61 17.90
N GLY A 503 -18.63 -10.78 18.95
CA GLY A 503 -18.62 -11.24 20.34
C GLY A 503 -17.28 -11.83 20.76
N SER A 504 -17.29 -12.46 21.93
CA SER A 504 -16.13 -13.11 22.52
C SER A 504 -15.86 -14.45 21.85
N ARG A 505 -14.59 -14.70 21.52
CA ARG A 505 -14.17 -16.00 21.02
C ARG A 505 -14.20 -17.04 22.16
N PRO A 506 -14.91 -18.17 21.99
CA PRO A 506 -15.06 -19.17 23.04
C PRO A 506 -13.75 -19.93 23.31
N LEU A 507 -13.58 -20.42 24.53
CA LEU A 507 -12.42 -21.26 24.89
C LEU A 507 -12.40 -22.56 24.08
N ARG A 508 -11.22 -22.90 23.57
CA ARG A 508 -11.00 -24.17 22.87
C ARG A 508 -11.03 -25.36 23.83
N ILE A 509 -11.64 -26.46 23.39
CA ILE A 509 -11.41 -27.79 23.97
C ILE A 509 -10.07 -28.30 23.39
N LYS A 510 -9.10 -28.59 24.28
CA LYS A 510 -7.68 -28.81 23.94
C LYS A 510 -7.47 -29.88 22.84
N LYS A 511 -6.74 -29.52 21.77
CA LYS A 511 -6.22 -30.47 20.76
C LYS A 511 -4.97 -31.17 21.35
N THR A 512 -4.82 -32.47 21.13
CA THR A 512 -3.71 -33.29 21.70
C THR A 512 -2.75 -33.83 20.65
N THR A 513 -2.93 -33.46 19.37
CA THR A 513 -2.17 -34.01 18.26
C THR A 513 -0.84 -33.27 18.08
N LEU A 514 0.26 -34.03 17.98
CA LEU A 514 1.59 -33.51 17.68
C LEU A 514 1.77 -33.33 16.16
N PRO A 515 2.59 -32.36 15.71
CA PRO A 515 2.90 -32.22 14.29
C PRO A 515 3.59 -33.47 13.74
N LEU A 516 3.14 -33.93 12.59
CA LEU A 516 3.76 -34.93 11.74
C LEU A 516 4.89 -34.29 10.90
N SER A 517 5.90 -35.09 10.60
CA SER A 517 6.87 -34.74 9.55
C SER A 517 6.17 -34.71 8.19
N ILE A 518 6.66 -33.85 7.26
CA ILE A 518 6.16 -33.85 5.88
C ILE A 518 6.41 -35.24 5.29
N PRO A 519 5.37 -35.98 4.87
CA PRO A 519 5.56 -37.28 4.25
C PRO A 519 6.35 -37.14 2.95
N ASP A 520 7.26 -38.07 2.65
CA ASP A 520 8.08 -38.05 1.42
C ASP A 520 7.25 -37.95 0.12
N LYS A 521 5.99 -38.40 0.17
CA LYS A 521 5.05 -38.36 -0.96
C LYS A 521 4.26 -37.06 -1.09
N LEU A 522 4.31 -36.17 -0.10
CA LEU A 522 3.56 -34.92 -0.12
C LEU A 522 4.38 -33.85 -0.84
N GLN A 523 4.08 -33.64 -2.12
CA GLN A 523 4.79 -32.69 -2.98
C GLN A 523 3.85 -31.58 -3.44
N LEU A 524 4.39 -30.37 -3.56
CA LEU A 524 3.68 -29.28 -4.20
C LEU A 524 3.44 -29.63 -5.68
N PRO A 525 2.27 -29.30 -6.23
CA PRO A 525 2.01 -29.51 -7.65
C PRO A 525 3.00 -28.68 -8.48
N ALA A 526 3.35 -29.19 -9.66
CA ALA A 526 4.11 -28.41 -10.63
C ALA A 526 3.37 -27.10 -10.96
N ALA A 527 4.09 -26.00 -11.19
CA ALA A 527 3.48 -24.70 -11.49
C ALA A 527 2.55 -24.77 -12.71
N SER A 528 2.96 -25.49 -13.75
CA SER A 528 2.13 -25.75 -14.95
C SER A 528 0.84 -26.51 -14.67
N ALA A 529 0.81 -27.38 -13.65
CA ALA A 529 -0.39 -28.14 -13.26
C ALA A 529 -1.45 -27.28 -12.54
N LEU A 530 -1.09 -26.06 -12.12
CA LEU A 530 -2.03 -25.09 -11.57
C LEU A 530 -2.79 -24.33 -12.66
N LEU A 531 -2.26 -24.28 -13.88
CA LEU A 531 -2.94 -23.63 -15.00
C LEU A 531 -4.27 -24.35 -15.32
N GLY A 532 -5.34 -23.59 -15.54
CA GLY A 532 -6.67 -24.13 -15.81
C GLY A 532 -7.37 -24.76 -14.61
N SER A 533 -6.70 -24.84 -13.45
CA SER A 533 -7.32 -25.33 -12.21
C SER A 533 -8.46 -24.42 -11.72
N GLN A 534 -8.46 -23.15 -12.14
CA GLN A 534 -9.49 -22.15 -11.88
C GLN A 534 -9.68 -21.28 -13.11
N GLN A 535 -10.93 -21.01 -13.47
CA GLN A 535 -11.30 -20.06 -14.52
C GLN A 535 -12.63 -19.40 -14.19
N ILE A 536 -12.63 -18.07 -14.10
CA ILE A 536 -13.86 -17.29 -13.91
C ILE A 536 -14.48 -16.83 -15.24
N VAL A 537 -13.74 -16.95 -16.34
CA VAL A 537 -14.20 -16.73 -17.72
C VAL A 537 -13.45 -17.74 -18.61
N LYS A 538 -14.07 -18.17 -19.71
CA LYS A 538 -13.35 -18.99 -20.71
C LYS A 538 -12.13 -18.22 -21.22
N GLY A 539 -10.94 -18.76 -20.98
CA GLY A 539 -9.70 -18.22 -21.52
C GLY A 539 -9.66 -18.28 -23.05
N GLY A 540 -8.80 -17.45 -23.66
CA GLY A 540 -8.57 -17.45 -25.11
C GLY A 540 -8.09 -18.79 -25.68
N SER A 541 -7.48 -19.64 -24.86
CA SER A 541 -7.02 -20.99 -25.21
C SER A 541 -6.83 -21.89 -23.98
N ALA A 542 -6.35 -23.13 -24.18
CA ALA A 542 -5.95 -24.01 -23.08
C ALA A 542 -4.67 -23.54 -22.35
N ALA A 543 -3.86 -22.70 -22.99
CA ALA A 543 -2.62 -22.16 -22.45
C ALA A 543 -2.83 -20.86 -21.65
N LEU A 544 -4.06 -20.34 -21.58
CA LEU A 544 -4.42 -19.13 -20.85
C LEU A 544 -5.65 -19.34 -19.96
N SER A 545 -5.59 -18.89 -18.72
CA SER A 545 -6.69 -18.93 -17.76
C SER A 545 -6.94 -17.55 -17.14
N ARG A 546 -8.17 -17.05 -17.20
CA ARG A 546 -8.57 -15.85 -16.45
C ARG A 546 -9.08 -16.26 -15.08
N VAL A 547 -8.31 -15.94 -14.03
CA VAL A 547 -8.58 -16.33 -12.64
C VAL A 547 -9.14 -15.19 -11.79
N HIS A 548 -9.08 -13.96 -12.30
CA HIS A 548 -9.51 -12.74 -11.65
C HIS A 548 -9.84 -11.67 -12.71
N GLU A 549 -10.61 -10.63 -12.35
CA GLU A 549 -10.86 -9.48 -13.24
C GLU A 549 -9.55 -8.94 -13.84
N THR A 550 -8.55 -8.75 -12.99
CA THR A 550 -7.29 -8.10 -13.35
C THR A 550 -6.15 -9.05 -13.69
N ARG A 551 -6.34 -10.37 -13.56
CA ARG A 551 -5.26 -11.35 -13.61
C ARG A 551 -5.53 -12.51 -14.55
N VAL A 552 -4.53 -12.80 -15.37
CA VAL A 552 -4.46 -14.01 -16.19
C VAL A 552 -3.24 -14.84 -15.81
N GLU A 553 -3.36 -16.16 -15.96
CA GLU A 553 -2.26 -17.11 -15.86
C GLU A 553 -2.03 -17.76 -17.22
N LEU A 554 -0.77 -18.02 -17.56
CA LEU A 554 -0.40 -18.58 -18.85
C LEU A 554 0.86 -19.45 -18.81
N GLN A 555 1.02 -20.33 -19.80
CA GLN A 555 2.28 -21.04 -20.09
C GLN A 555 3.20 -20.22 -20.99
N SER A 556 4.48 -20.59 -21.07
CA SER A 556 5.47 -19.85 -21.86
C SER A 556 5.27 -19.97 -23.39
N ASP A 557 4.52 -20.97 -23.86
CA ASP A 557 4.27 -21.29 -25.28
C ASP A 557 2.93 -20.76 -25.83
N VAL A 558 2.37 -19.70 -25.24
CA VAL A 558 1.13 -19.06 -25.70
C VAL A 558 1.17 -18.55 -27.15
N THR A 559 -0.01 -18.51 -27.77
CA THR A 559 -0.22 -18.04 -29.14
C THR A 559 -0.40 -16.52 -29.22
N GLU A 560 -0.30 -15.93 -30.43
CA GLU A 560 -0.60 -14.50 -30.60
C GLU A 560 -2.07 -14.17 -30.29
N ALA A 561 -2.99 -15.13 -30.47
CA ALA A 561 -4.40 -14.95 -30.09
C ALA A 561 -4.58 -14.79 -28.58
N ASP A 562 -3.73 -15.43 -27.77
CA ASP A 562 -3.72 -15.24 -26.31
C ASP A 562 -3.22 -13.85 -25.93
N ILE A 563 -2.23 -13.32 -26.65
CA ILE A 563 -1.74 -11.95 -26.46
C ILE A 563 -2.79 -10.93 -26.89
N ASP A 564 -3.48 -11.17 -28.00
CA ASP A 564 -4.60 -10.35 -28.48
C ASP A 564 -5.75 -10.34 -27.46
N TYR A 565 -6.04 -11.47 -26.82
CA TYR A 565 -7.01 -11.55 -25.72
C TYR A 565 -6.63 -10.60 -24.58
N ILE A 566 -5.38 -10.63 -24.11
CA ILE A 566 -4.89 -9.72 -23.05
C ILE A 566 -4.97 -8.26 -23.51
N ARG A 567 -4.59 -7.97 -24.76
CA ARG A 567 -4.60 -6.61 -25.32
C ARG A 567 -6.02 -6.05 -25.45
N SER A 568 -7.02 -6.90 -25.66
CA SER A 568 -8.40 -6.49 -25.88
C SER A 568 -9.16 -6.05 -24.61
N ASP A 569 -8.67 -6.42 -23.43
CA ASP A 569 -9.33 -6.14 -22.14
C ASP A 569 -8.44 -5.33 -21.21
N THR A 570 -8.78 -4.05 -21.03
CA THR A 570 -7.99 -3.07 -20.26
C THR A 570 -8.03 -3.31 -18.74
N LEU A 571 -8.88 -4.20 -18.25
CA LEU A 571 -8.93 -4.57 -16.83
C LEU A 571 -7.72 -5.46 -16.44
N ILE A 572 -7.15 -6.20 -17.39
CA ILE A 572 -6.02 -7.11 -17.13
C ILE A 572 -4.74 -6.31 -16.88
N SER A 573 -4.29 -6.25 -15.64
CA SER A 573 -3.07 -5.50 -15.26
C SER A 573 -1.91 -6.40 -14.83
N ASP A 574 -2.16 -7.68 -14.61
CA ASP A 574 -1.24 -8.61 -13.98
C ASP A 574 -1.24 -9.97 -14.68
N VAL A 575 -0.06 -10.43 -15.08
CA VAL A 575 0.10 -11.68 -15.83
C VAL A 575 1.03 -12.62 -15.07
N ILE A 576 0.58 -13.84 -14.79
CA ILE A 576 1.43 -14.89 -14.20
C ILE A 576 1.85 -15.89 -15.28
N ILE A 577 3.15 -16.05 -15.46
CA ILE A 577 3.77 -17.07 -16.30
C ILE A 577 4.07 -18.30 -15.42
N ARG A 578 3.43 -19.42 -15.71
CA ARG A 578 3.66 -20.72 -15.04
C ARG A 578 4.71 -21.50 -15.82
N THR A 579 5.89 -21.72 -15.23
CA THR A 579 6.94 -22.51 -15.89
C THR A 579 6.59 -24.00 -15.90
N SER A 580 7.05 -24.70 -16.94
CA SER A 580 6.85 -26.14 -17.11
C SER A 580 8.13 -26.95 -16.85
N SER A 581 9.30 -26.34 -17.05
CA SER A 581 10.62 -26.89 -16.81
C SER A 581 11.53 -25.89 -16.08
N LEU A 582 12.85 -26.16 -16.09
CA LEU A 582 13.85 -25.30 -15.47
C LEU A 582 13.96 -23.96 -16.20
N LEU A 583 14.27 -22.89 -15.47
CA LEU A 583 14.42 -21.55 -16.03
C LEU A 583 15.43 -21.53 -17.19
N ALA A 584 16.50 -22.31 -17.10
CA ALA A 584 17.54 -22.39 -18.13
C ALA A 584 17.01 -22.82 -19.51
N GLU A 585 15.94 -23.62 -19.54
CA GLU A 585 15.35 -24.19 -20.75
C GLU A 585 14.28 -23.27 -21.37
N GLU A 586 13.58 -22.48 -20.54
CA GLU A 586 12.49 -21.59 -20.99
C GLU A 586 12.85 -20.09 -20.96
N LEU A 587 14.08 -19.74 -20.59
CA LEU A 587 14.47 -18.33 -20.38
C LEU A 587 14.19 -17.46 -21.61
N HIS A 588 14.46 -17.99 -22.81
CA HIS A 588 14.27 -17.25 -24.05
C HIS A 588 12.79 -17.00 -24.35
N GLU A 589 11.96 -18.03 -24.20
CA GLU A 589 10.51 -18.02 -24.40
C GLU A 589 9.86 -17.06 -23.41
N ILE A 590 10.20 -17.16 -22.13
CA ILE A 590 9.72 -16.27 -21.06
C ILE A 590 10.10 -14.81 -21.37
N SER A 591 11.36 -14.54 -21.72
CA SER A 591 11.81 -13.18 -22.02
C SER A 591 11.16 -12.61 -23.29
N SER A 592 10.98 -13.42 -24.32
CA SER A 592 10.25 -13.05 -25.54
C SER A 592 8.80 -12.68 -25.22
N LEU A 593 8.14 -13.49 -24.39
CA LEU A 593 6.77 -13.28 -23.95
C LEU A 593 6.62 -12.02 -23.07
N ILE A 594 7.52 -11.79 -22.11
CA ILE A 594 7.56 -10.54 -21.34
C ILE A 594 7.71 -9.33 -22.26
N GLY A 595 8.56 -9.44 -23.30
CA GLY A 595 8.73 -8.40 -24.31
C GLY A 595 7.43 -8.08 -25.05
N LYS A 596 6.67 -9.09 -25.46
CA LYS A 596 5.34 -8.91 -26.10
C LYS A 596 4.33 -8.29 -25.14
N ILE A 597 4.21 -8.83 -23.93
CA ILE A 597 3.30 -8.29 -22.90
C ILE A 597 3.65 -6.85 -22.57
N GLY A 598 4.93 -6.49 -22.53
CA GLY A 598 5.40 -5.13 -22.28
C GLY A 598 5.01 -4.09 -23.34
N THR A 599 4.42 -4.50 -24.46
CA THR A 599 3.83 -3.59 -25.45
C THR A 599 2.37 -3.24 -25.14
N ILE A 600 1.76 -3.88 -24.13
CA ILE A 600 0.37 -3.69 -23.72
C ILE A 600 0.34 -2.70 -22.54
N ASP A 601 -0.09 -1.47 -22.79
CA ASP A 601 0.05 -0.35 -21.84
C ASP A 601 -0.72 -0.54 -20.52
N HIS A 602 -1.82 -1.29 -20.52
CA HIS A 602 -2.60 -1.53 -19.31
C HIS A 602 -2.05 -2.66 -18.41
N VAL A 603 -1.08 -3.44 -18.89
CA VAL A 603 -0.40 -4.48 -18.11
C VAL A 603 0.83 -3.89 -17.42
N ASN A 604 0.82 -3.87 -16.09
CA ASN A 604 1.88 -3.24 -15.30
C ASN A 604 2.73 -4.23 -14.47
N ALA A 605 2.35 -5.51 -14.45
CA ALA A 605 3.06 -6.56 -13.74
C ALA A 605 3.10 -7.87 -14.53
N VAL A 606 4.28 -8.51 -14.52
CA VAL A 606 4.46 -9.89 -14.93
C VAL A 606 5.14 -10.65 -13.81
N ARG A 607 4.65 -11.85 -13.51
CA ARG A 607 5.18 -12.70 -12.45
C ARG A 607 5.56 -14.04 -13.01
N ILE A 608 6.74 -14.53 -12.65
CA ILE A 608 7.18 -15.87 -13.04
C ILE A 608 6.97 -16.78 -11.84
N SER A 609 6.11 -17.79 -11.99
CA SER A 609 5.97 -18.85 -11.00
C SER A 609 7.11 -19.84 -11.19
N LEU A 610 8.11 -19.77 -10.29
CA LEU A 610 9.38 -20.47 -10.42
C LEU A 610 9.66 -21.37 -9.20
N PRO A 611 9.17 -22.63 -9.22
CA PRO A 611 9.42 -23.62 -8.15
C PRO A 611 10.92 -23.92 -7.93
N GLU A 612 11.75 -23.73 -8.96
CA GLU A 612 13.21 -23.88 -8.91
C GLU A 612 13.84 -23.03 -7.78
N VAL A 613 13.23 -21.88 -7.43
CA VAL A 613 13.69 -21.05 -6.30
C VAL A 613 13.62 -21.80 -4.96
N ASN A 614 12.66 -22.71 -4.77
CA ASN A 614 12.57 -23.54 -3.57
C ASN A 614 13.49 -24.76 -3.66
N TYR A 615 13.39 -25.54 -4.74
CA TYR A 615 13.98 -26.89 -4.77
C TYR A 615 15.41 -26.96 -5.35
N ALA A 616 15.84 -25.97 -6.13
CA ALA A 616 17.15 -25.94 -6.78
C ALA A 616 17.69 -24.50 -6.97
N PRO A 617 17.73 -23.66 -5.92
CA PRO A 617 18.14 -22.25 -6.05
C PRO A 617 19.55 -22.05 -6.63
N GLU A 618 20.44 -23.04 -6.53
CA GLU A 618 21.78 -23.05 -7.10
C GLU A 618 21.81 -23.11 -8.63
N SER A 619 20.74 -23.59 -9.26
CA SER A 619 20.64 -23.67 -10.72
C SER A 619 20.35 -22.31 -11.38
N ILE A 620 19.85 -21.33 -10.60
CA ILE A 620 19.61 -19.96 -11.06
C ILE A 620 20.91 -19.16 -11.04
N SER A 621 21.57 -19.10 -12.19
CA SER A 621 22.87 -18.43 -12.34
C SER A 621 22.76 -16.89 -12.31
N PRO A 622 23.86 -16.17 -11.97
CA PRO A 622 23.92 -14.71 -12.10
C PRO A 622 23.60 -14.18 -13.50
N ALA A 623 23.94 -14.94 -14.55
CA ALA A 623 23.64 -14.56 -15.93
C ALA A 623 22.13 -14.59 -16.22
N MET A 624 21.42 -15.60 -15.71
CA MET A 624 19.96 -15.68 -15.81
C MET A 624 19.28 -14.52 -15.07
N ILE A 625 19.76 -14.19 -13.86
CA ILE A 625 19.27 -13.03 -13.10
C ILE A 625 19.46 -11.73 -13.91
N GLN A 626 20.61 -11.56 -14.55
CA GLN A 626 20.87 -10.38 -15.38
C GLN A 626 19.96 -10.34 -16.63
N HIS A 627 19.62 -11.50 -17.19
CA HIS A 627 18.67 -11.59 -18.30
C HIS A 627 17.25 -11.21 -17.87
N LEU A 628 16.75 -11.77 -16.76
CA LEU A 628 15.47 -11.39 -16.16
C LEU A 628 15.44 -9.89 -15.79
N ALA A 629 16.52 -9.37 -15.23
CA ALA A 629 16.65 -7.95 -14.89
C ALA A 629 16.51 -7.04 -16.12
N SER A 630 16.94 -7.48 -17.30
CA SER A 630 16.76 -6.73 -18.54
C SER A 630 15.29 -6.66 -19.01
N CYS A 631 14.45 -7.58 -18.52
CA CYS A 631 13.02 -7.60 -18.79
C CYS A 631 12.21 -6.75 -17.79
N ASN A 632 12.80 -6.36 -16.66
CA ASN A 632 12.13 -5.56 -15.63
C ASN A 632 12.14 -4.06 -16.01
N ARG A 633 10.97 -3.50 -16.37
CA ARG A 633 10.83 -2.11 -16.82
C ARG A 633 10.16 -1.25 -15.75
N LEU A 634 10.88 -0.95 -14.67
CA LEU A 634 10.43 0.03 -13.68
C LEU A 634 10.63 1.45 -14.23
N THR A 635 9.57 2.05 -14.77
CA THR A 635 9.57 3.42 -15.31
C THR A 635 8.31 4.17 -14.86
N VAL A 636 8.34 5.50 -14.93
CA VAL A 636 7.20 6.34 -14.49
C VAL A 636 6.02 6.25 -15.45
N SER A 637 6.26 6.15 -16.75
CA SER A 637 5.22 6.32 -17.77
C SER A 637 4.78 5.04 -18.47
N ASN A 638 5.55 3.95 -18.39
CA ASN A 638 5.10 2.64 -18.86
C ASN A 638 5.74 1.54 -17.99
N PRO A 639 5.34 1.42 -16.72
CA PRO A 639 5.91 0.41 -15.84
C PRO A 639 5.51 -1.00 -16.27
N LEU A 640 6.47 -1.92 -16.29
CA LEU A 640 6.24 -3.36 -16.31
C LEU A 640 7.12 -3.98 -15.23
N ARG A 641 6.55 -4.24 -14.07
CA ARG A 641 7.30 -4.85 -12.97
C ARG A 641 7.40 -6.35 -13.16
N LEU A 642 8.62 -6.86 -13.07
CA LEU A 642 8.87 -8.29 -13.01
C LEU A 642 8.98 -8.78 -11.56
N GLU A 643 8.26 -9.84 -11.24
CA GLU A 643 8.32 -10.52 -9.94
C GLU A 643 8.51 -12.03 -10.10
N ILE A 644 8.94 -12.68 -9.02
CA ILE A 644 9.05 -14.13 -8.95
C ILE A 644 8.19 -14.66 -7.80
N GLU A 645 7.34 -15.62 -8.14
CA GLU A 645 6.53 -16.39 -7.19
C GLU A 645 7.17 -17.74 -6.94
N THR A 646 7.24 -18.15 -5.68
CA THR A 646 7.61 -19.52 -5.31
C THR A 646 6.80 -19.99 -4.09
N TRP A 647 7.07 -21.18 -3.60
CA TRP A 647 6.26 -21.82 -2.57
C TRP A 647 7.14 -22.59 -1.58
N PHE A 648 6.87 -22.46 -0.29
CA PHE A 648 7.50 -23.30 0.76
C PHE A 648 6.45 -23.77 1.76
N ILE A 649 6.70 -24.91 2.39
CA ILE A 649 5.82 -25.54 3.41
C ILE A 649 6.32 -25.24 4.82
N ASN A 650 7.64 -25.29 5.05
CA ASN A 650 8.24 -25.03 6.36
C ASN A 650 9.56 -24.25 6.28
N ALA A 651 10.01 -23.76 7.43
CA ALA A 651 11.20 -22.91 7.54
C ALA A 651 12.50 -23.62 7.14
N ASN A 652 12.59 -24.94 7.31
CA ASN A 652 13.83 -25.70 7.09
C ASN A 652 14.18 -25.83 5.60
N GLN A 653 13.24 -25.58 4.70
CA GLN A 653 13.49 -25.51 3.27
C GLN A 653 14.28 -24.24 2.87
N ILE A 654 14.29 -23.21 3.72
CA ILE A 654 14.94 -21.93 3.43
C ILE A 654 16.36 -21.93 3.99
N THR A 655 17.32 -21.71 3.11
CA THR A 655 18.76 -21.78 3.40
C THR A 655 19.46 -20.48 3.03
N GLU A 656 20.73 -20.31 3.42
CA GLU A 656 21.54 -19.15 3.04
C GLU A 656 21.72 -18.99 1.52
N MET A 657 21.58 -20.07 0.74
CA MET A 657 21.57 -19.98 -0.72
C MET A 657 20.39 -19.16 -1.23
N HIS A 658 19.22 -19.34 -0.62
CA HIS A 658 18.02 -18.55 -0.93
C HIS A 658 18.26 -17.07 -0.60
N SER A 659 18.83 -16.77 0.57
CA SER A 659 19.19 -15.39 0.96
C SER A 659 20.11 -14.73 -0.08
N ALA A 660 21.11 -15.47 -0.59
CA ALA A 660 22.03 -14.97 -1.59
C ALA A 660 21.36 -14.72 -2.96
N LEU A 661 20.53 -15.66 -3.42
CA LEU A 661 19.76 -15.57 -4.66
C LEU A 661 18.79 -14.39 -4.62
N VAL A 662 17.94 -14.33 -3.58
CA VAL A 662 16.88 -13.33 -3.42
C VAL A 662 17.47 -11.93 -3.30
N ARG A 663 18.58 -11.76 -2.58
CA ARG A 663 19.30 -10.48 -2.52
C ARG A 663 19.78 -10.02 -3.90
N ARG A 664 20.27 -10.92 -4.76
CA ARG A 664 20.70 -10.57 -6.12
C ARG A 664 19.52 -10.11 -6.98
N LEU A 665 18.36 -10.76 -6.85
CA LEU A 665 17.12 -10.40 -7.54
C LEU A 665 16.57 -9.05 -7.05
N ASN A 666 16.48 -8.87 -5.73
CA ASN A 666 16.01 -7.62 -5.11
C ASN A 666 16.89 -6.42 -5.52
N ASN A 667 18.21 -6.60 -5.61
CA ASN A 667 19.15 -5.57 -6.10
C ASN A 667 19.03 -5.28 -7.61
N LYS A 668 18.10 -5.95 -8.31
CA LYS A 668 17.67 -5.66 -9.69
C LYS A 668 16.21 -5.20 -9.75
N GLY A 669 15.60 -4.89 -8.60
CA GLY A 669 14.20 -4.52 -8.47
C GLY A 669 13.22 -5.67 -8.76
N ILE A 670 13.68 -6.94 -8.74
CA ILE A 670 12.84 -8.12 -8.90
C ILE A 670 12.53 -8.68 -7.51
N THR A 671 11.27 -8.54 -7.09
CA THR A 671 10.82 -9.05 -5.80
C THR A 671 10.54 -10.54 -5.90
N VAL A 672 11.06 -11.29 -4.92
CA VAL A 672 10.70 -12.69 -4.71
C VAL A 672 9.68 -12.77 -3.60
N TYR A 673 8.51 -13.33 -3.90
CA TYR A 673 7.48 -13.61 -2.91
C TYR A 673 7.16 -15.09 -2.86
N ALA A 674 6.73 -15.53 -1.68
CA ALA A 674 6.40 -16.92 -1.44
C ALA A 674 4.99 -17.09 -0.90
N ASN A 675 4.42 -18.23 -1.29
CA ASN A 675 3.13 -18.72 -0.85
C ASN A 675 3.32 -20.01 -0.03
N THR A 676 2.40 -20.29 0.88
CA THR A 676 2.43 -21.49 1.73
C THR A 676 1.03 -22.07 1.88
N PRO A 677 0.80 -23.36 1.61
CA PRO A 677 -0.43 -24.03 2.00
C PRO A 677 -0.40 -24.41 3.48
N LEU A 678 -1.49 -24.18 4.18
CA LEU A 678 -1.69 -24.69 5.54
C LEU A 678 -2.14 -26.15 5.46
N LEU A 679 -1.35 -27.05 6.01
CA LEU A 679 -1.51 -28.49 5.93
C LEU A 679 -1.73 -29.04 7.33
N GLY A 680 -2.87 -29.73 7.51
CA GLY A 680 -3.27 -30.24 8.81
C GLY A 680 -2.25 -31.23 9.35
N GLU A 681 -1.98 -31.11 10.65
CA GLU A 681 -0.95 -31.87 11.36
C GLU A 681 0.48 -31.65 10.86
N ILE A 682 0.76 -30.71 9.95
CA ILE A 682 2.12 -30.44 9.45
C ILE A 682 2.60 -29.06 9.89
N ASN A 683 1.91 -28.02 9.45
CA ASN A 683 2.28 -26.62 9.73
C ASN A 683 1.08 -25.80 10.22
N ASP A 684 -0.03 -26.45 10.58
CA ASP A 684 -1.27 -25.86 11.11
C ASP A 684 -1.16 -25.39 12.57
N ASN A 685 0.03 -24.95 12.99
CA ASN A 685 0.26 -24.43 14.33
C ASN A 685 1.03 -23.08 14.31
N PRO A 686 0.86 -22.25 15.35
CA PRO A 686 1.44 -20.92 15.39
C PRO A 686 2.96 -20.87 15.31
N ASP A 687 3.69 -21.82 15.94
CA ASP A 687 5.15 -21.80 15.99
C ASP A 687 5.78 -22.09 14.63
N GLU A 688 5.25 -23.06 13.89
CA GLU A 688 5.74 -23.39 12.55
C GLU A 688 5.60 -22.21 11.58
N ILE A 689 4.43 -21.57 11.51
CA ILE A 689 4.23 -20.44 10.61
C ILE A 689 5.00 -19.20 11.09
N TYR A 690 5.15 -18.99 12.40
CA TYR A 690 6.01 -17.93 12.94
C TYR A 690 7.48 -18.13 12.51
N ASN A 691 8.01 -19.35 12.65
CA ASN A 691 9.37 -19.68 12.23
C ASN A 691 9.55 -19.52 10.71
N LEU A 692 8.56 -19.94 9.91
CA LEU A 692 8.56 -19.76 8.47
C LEU A 692 8.54 -18.26 8.08
N THR A 693 7.69 -17.46 8.74
CA THR A 693 7.65 -16.01 8.55
C THR A 693 9.02 -15.38 8.84
N TYR A 694 9.67 -15.82 9.91
CA TYR A 694 11.02 -15.37 10.26
C TYR A 694 12.09 -15.82 9.25
N ALA A 695 11.97 -17.03 8.71
CA ALA A 695 12.90 -17.54 7.69
C ALA A 695 12.76 -16.79 6.36
N TYR A 696 11.54 -16.54 5.89
CA TYR A 696 11.27 -15.70 4.71
C TYR A 696 11.87 -14.31 4.86
N ARG A 697 11.59 -13.70 6.01
CA ARG A 697 12.17 -12.43 6.43
C ARG A 697 13.69 -12.44 6.31
N ARG A 698 14.36 -13.46 6.84
CA ARG A 698 15.83 -13.53 6.83
C ARG A 698 16.39 -13.69 5.42
N ALA A 699 15.69 -14.42 4.56
CA ALA A 699 16.05 -14.59 3.15
C ALA A 699 15.72 -13.38 2.26
N GLY A 700 14.93 -12.42 2.76
CA GLY A 700 14.44 -11.29 1.95
C GLY A 700 13.30 -11.66 1.00
N ILE A 701 12.60 -12.77 1.29
CA ILE A 701 11.41 -13.25 0.59
C ILE A 701 10.18 -12.60 1.22
N GLU A 702 9.30 -12.04 0.41
CA GLU A 702 8.02 -11.50 0.86
C GLU A 702 7.03 -12.64 1.12
N PHE A 703 6.55 -12.78 2.35
CA PHE A 703 5.50 -13.77 2.64
C PHE A 703 4.15 -13.23 2.17
N HIS A 704 3.69 -13.72 1.01
CA HIS A 704 2.51 -13.18 0.36
C HIS A 704 1.24 -13.84 0.88
N HIS A 705 1.02 -15.12 0.54
CA HIS A 705 -0.20 -15.84 0.89
C HIS A 705 0.09 -17.05 1.79
N LEU A 706 -0.68 -17.16 2.87
CA LEU A 706 -0.94 -18.40 3.57
C LEU A 706 -2.31 -18.92 3.12
N TYR A 707 -2.32 -19.93 2.26
CA TYR A 707 -3.54 -20.56 1.79
C TYR A 707 -4.13 -21.43 2.91
N VAL A 708 -5.22 -20.99 3.51
CA VAL A 708 -5.92 -21.67 4.60
C VAL A 708 -6.63 -22.93 4.07
N ALA A 709 -7.26 -22.82 2.89
CA ALA A 709 -7.93 -23.94 2.24
C ALA A 709 -8.06 -23.69 0.72
N GLY A 710 -8.45 -24.76 -0.01
CA GLY A 710 -8.79 -24.71 -1.43
C GLY A 710 -7.67 -25.05 -2.41
N HIS A 711 -6.40 -25.01 -1.98
CA HIS A 711 -5.27 -25.35 -2.84
C HIS A 711 -5.28 -26.83 -3.24
N PRO A 712 -4.86 -27.22 -4.47
CA PRO A 712 -4.92 -28.61 -4.92
C PRO A 712 -4.26 -29.63 -3.96
N ILE A 713 -3.13 -29.27 -3.35
CA ILE A 713 -2.47 -30.11 -2.34
C ILE A 713 -3.32 -30.28 -1.07
N GLN A 714 -4.09 -29.25 -0.68
CA GLN A 714 -4.97 -29.29 0.49
C GLN A 714 -6.18 -30.16 0.23
N LYS A 715 -6.72 -30.19 -1.00
CA LYS A 715 -7.80 -31.13 -1.36
C LYS A 715 -7.37 -32.57 -1.16
N ALA A 716 -6.13 -32.92 -1.53
CA ALA A 716 -5.60 -34.26 -1.35
C ALA A 716 -5.26 -34.61 0.12
N TRP A 717 -4.83 -33.62 0.92
CA TRP A 717 -4.32 -33.83 2.28
C TRP A 717 -5.33 -33.50 3.39
N ASN A 718 -5.90 -32.28 3.37
CA ASN A 718 -6.70 -31.73 4.46
C ASN A 718 -8.09 -32.38 4.57
N GLU A 719 -8.61 -33.04 3.53
CA GLU A 719 -9.83 -33.85 3.67
C GLU A 719 -9.68 -34.95 4.74
N LYS A 720 -8.46 -35.46 4.94
CA LYS A 720 -8.14 -36.46 5.96
C LYS A 720 -7.52 -35.85 7.22
N HIS A 721 -6.92 -34.68 7.09
CA HIS A 721 -6.25 -33.94 8.17
C HIS A 721 -6.79 -32.51 8.20
N PRO A 722 -8.03 -32.31 8.67
CA PRO A 722 -8.71 -31.03 8.52
C PRO A 722 -8.03 -29.92 9.33
N ILE A 723 -8.05 -28.72 8.76
CA ILE A 723 -7.65 -27.49 9.44
C ILE A 723 -8.83 -27.00 10.27
N ASP A 724 -8.59 -26.74 11.55
CA ASP A 724 -9.57 -26.07 12.40
C ASP A 724 -9.43 -24.56 12.21
N MET A 725 -10.54 -23.88 11.93
CA MET A 725 -10.63 -22.41 11.90
C MET A 725 -10.00 -21.77 13.15
N TYR A 726 -10.09 -22.44 14.31
CA TYR A 726 -9.46 -21.99 15.54
C TYR A 726 -7.92 -21.88 15.42
N ASP A 727 -7.27 -22.80 14.70
CA ASP A 727 -5.81 -22.80 14.51
C ASP A 727 -5.37 -21.59 13.66
N VAL A 728 -6.19 -21.17 12.69
CA VAL A 728 -5.91 -20.03 11.79
C VAL A 728 -5.79 -18.71 12.57
N VAL A 729 -6.74 -18.45 13.48
CA VAL A 729 -6.75 -17.25 14.33
C VAL A 729 -5.59 -17.27 15.35
N ASP A 730 -5.22 -18.45 15.87
CA ASP A 730 -4.07 -18.58 16.77
C ASP A 730 -2.74 -18.29 16.06
N ILE A 731 -2.59 -18.80 14.83
CA ILE A 731 -1.46 -18.49 13.93
C ILE A 731 -1.39 -16.98 13.70
N ALA A 732 -2.49 -16.37 13.27
CA ALA A 732 -2.54 -14.93 12.98
C ALA A 732 -2.23 -14.06 14.20
N SER A 733 -2.77 -14.45 15.35
CA SER A 733 -2.54 -13.75 16.61
C SER A 733 -1.06 -13.78 17.02
N LYS A 734 -0.40 -14.95 16.93
CA LYS A 734 1.02 -15.08 17.26
C LYS A 734 1.89 -14.27 16.30
N ILE A 735 1.68 -14.39 14.99
CA ILE A 735 2.48 -13.66 13.99
C ILE A 735 2.34 -12.16 14.18
N ARG A 736 1.13 -11.66 14.44
CA ARG A 736 0.90 -10.22 14.65
C ARG A 736 1.52 -9.71 15.95
N ARG A 737 1.49 -10.52 17.03
CA ARG A 737 2.04 -10.19 18.34
C ARG A 737 3.57 -10.22 18.36
N GLU A 738 4.16 -11.32 17.88
CA GLU A 738 5.58 -11.63 18.03
C GLU A 738 6.41 -11.31 16.79
N GLY A 739 5.79 -11.32 15.60
CA GLY A 739 6.44 -11.09 14.31
C GLY A 739 6.56 -9.63 13.89
N SER A 740 7.01 -9.43 12.65
CA SER A 740 7.02 -8.12 11.99
C SER A 740 5.63 -7.76 11.49
N GLY A 741 5.21 -6.51 11.67
CA GLY A 741 4.02 -6.02 10.98
C GLY A 741 4.17 -5.94 9.45
N ARG A 742 5.40 -5.94 8.92
CA ARG A 742 5.65 -5.81 7.48
C ARG A 742 5.54 -7.13 6.72
N GLU A 743 5.80 -8.26 7.37
CA GLU A 743 6.09 -9.54 6.68
C GLU A 743 5.11 -10.65 7.08
N GLY A 744 3.98 -10.34 7.72
CA GLY A 744 2.91 -11.32 7.95
C GLY A 744 2.11 -11.58 6.67
N PRO A 745 1.66 -12.82 6.39
CA PRO A 745 0.96 -13.17 5.16
C PRO A 745 -0.46 -12.60 5.09
N ARG A 746 -1.10 -12.72 3.92
CA ARG A 746 -2.57 -12.73 3.79
C ARG A 746 -3.08 -14.15 3.98
N TYR A 747 -4.22 -14.30 4.64
CA TYR A 747 -4.88 -15.59 4.87
C TYR A 747 -5.90 -15.80 3.76
N ILE A 748 -5.65 -16.76 2.87
CA ILE A 748 -6.40 -16.92 1.62
C ILE A 748 -7.25 -18.18 1.63
N LEU A 749 -8.49 -18.06 1.20
CA LEU A 749 -9.32 -19.19 0.78
C LEU A 749 -9.33 -19.21 -0.75
N GLN A 750 -8.73 -20.24 -1.33
CA GLN A 750 -8.68 -20.39 -2.79
C GLN A 750 -10.00 -20.96 -3.28
N THR A 751 -10.61 -20.36 -4.30
CA THR A 751 -11.93 -20.81 -4.79
C THR A 751 -12.03 -20.85 -6.31
N PRO A 752 -12.90 -21.71 -6.90
CA PRO A 752 -13.15 -21.71 -8.34
C PRO A 752 -13.68 -20.38 -8.90
N LEU A 753 -14.20 -19.50 -8.03
CA LEU A 753 -14.77 -18.20 -8.37
C LEU A 753 -13.81 -17.03 -8.10
N GLY A 754 -12.56 -17.33 -7.74
CA GLY A 754 -11.54 -16.36 -7.34
C GLY A 754 -11.25 -16.40 -5.84
N ASP A 755 -10.04 -15.99 -5.45
CA ASP A 755 -9.60 -16.07 -4.05
C ASP A 755 -10.33 -15.05 -3.18
N VAL A 756 -10.55 -15.36 -1.90
CA VAL A 756 -11.07 -14.43 -0.88
C VAL A 756 -10.20 -14.43 0.37
N TYR A 757 -10.26 -13.37 1.16
CA TYR A 757 -9.54 -13.26 2.43
C TYR A 757 -10.36 -13.85 3.57
N TYR A 758 -9.71 -14.73 4.34
CA TYR A 758 -10.30 -15.40 5.49
C TYR A 758 -10.95 -14.40 6.45
N GLY A 759 -12.27 -14.51 6.61
CA GLY A 759 -13.09 -13.69 7.49
C GLY A 759 -13.30 -12.23 7.06
N LEU A 760 -12.38 -11.63 6.31
CA LEU A 760 -12.43 -10.21 5.93
C LEU A 760 -13.26 -9.95 4.66
N THR A 761 -13.15 -10.82 3.66
CA THR A 761 -13.94 -10.72 2.41
C THR A 761 -14.69 -12.02 2.14
N SER A 762 -14.96 -12.76 3.21
CA SER A 762 -15.66 -14.03 3.19
C SER A 762 -16.32 -14.29 4.54
N SER A 763 -17.51 -14.87 4.52
CA SER A 763 -18.27 -15.25 5.70
C SER A 763 -18.51 -16.75 5.74
N PHE A 764 -18.62 -17.34 6.93
CA PHE A 764 -18.71 -18.79 7.09
C PHE A 764 -20.12 -19.24 7.47
N ILE A 765 -20.58 -20.33 6.85
CA ILE A 765 -21.85 -21.00 7.18
C ILE A 765 -21.53 -22.35 7.81
N HIS A 766 -21.95 -22.51 9.06
CA HIS A 766 -21.69 -23.70 9.88
C HIS A 766 -22.85 -24.70 9.74
N GLY A 767 -22.54 -25.98 9.52
CA GLY A 767 -23.52 -27.09 9.57
C GLY A 767 -23.21 -28.25 8.61
N GLY A 768 -23.39 -29.49 9.07
CA GLY A 768 -23.27 -30.70 8.22
C GLY A 768 -21.88 -31.34 8.13
N GLY A 769 -20.92 -30.97 8.99
CA GLY A 769 -19.57 -31.54 9.04
C GLY A 769 -18.50 -30.73 8.29
N ASP A 770 -18.85 -30.17 7.13
CA ASP A 770 -17.96 -29.32 6.32
C ASP A 770 -18.36 -27.84 6.37
N ILE A 771 -17.37 -26.94 6.34
CA ILE A 771 -17.60 -25.50 6.29
C ILE A 771 -17.98 -25.06 4.87
N ARG A 772 -18.98 -24.18 4.76
CA ARG A 772 -19.29 -23.46 3.54
C ARG A 772 -18.86 -22.00 3.67
N VAL A 773 -18.36 -21.43 2.58
CA VAL A 773 -17.82 -20.07 2.52
C VAL A 773 -18.65 -19.24 1.56
N LYS A 774 -19.20 -18.14 2.07
CA LYS A 774 -19.81 -17.06 1.28
C LYS A 774 -18.71 -16.13 0.79
N LEU A 775 -18.73 -15.79 -0.50
CA LEU A 775 -17.71 -14.95 -1.14
C LEU A 775 -18.20 -13.50 -1.21
N ASP A 776 -17.94 -12.72 -0.17
CA ASP A 776 -18.53 -11.38 -0.01
C ASP A 776 -18.03 -10.39 -1.07
N SER A 777 -16.82 -10.58 -1.60
CA SER A 777 -16.28 -9.77 -2.71
C SER A 777 -17.01 -9.94 -4.06
N TYR A 778 -17.74 -11.02 -4.28
CA TYR A 778 -18.25 -11.37 -5.61
C TYR A 778 -19.77 -11.50 -5.63
N ASP A 779 -20.37 -11.20 -6.77
CA ASP A 779 -21.78 -11.45 -7.04
C ASP A 779 -21.97 -11.88 -8.51
N LEU A 780 -23.18 -12.30 -8.88
CA LEU A 780 -23.45 -12.68 -10.28
C LEU A 780 -23.26 -11.51 -11.27
N PRO A 781 -23.67 -10.25 -10.96
CA PRO A 781 -23.33 -9.09 -11.78
C PRO A 781 -21.84 -8.94 -12.08
N TYR A 782 -20.95 -9.13 -11.10
CA TYR A 782 -19.50 -9.09 -11.27
C TYR A 782 -19.04 -10.07 -12.36
N PHE A 783 -19.41 -11.35 -12.26
CA PHE A 783 -19.00 -12.33 -13.27
C PHE A 783 -19.62 -12.06 -14.64
N LYS A 784 -20.88 -11.58 -14.68
CA LYS A 784 -21.54 -11.21 -15.94
C LYS A 784 -20.95 -9.97 -16.60
N ALA A 785 -20.33 -9.08 -15.84
CA ALA A 785 -19.58 -7.95 -16.38
C ALA A 785 -18.31 -8.41 -17.11
N LEU A 786 -17.70 -9.51 -16.66
CA LEU A 786 -16.53 -10.11 -17.30
C LEU A 786 -16.90 -11.00 -18.50
N ASP A 787 -18.00 -11.75 -18.38
CA ASP A 787 -18.56 -12.57 -19.45
C ASP A 787 -20.09 -12.58 -19.34
N SER A 788 -20.76 -11.91 -20.27
CA SER A 788 -22.24 -11.81 -20.28
C SER A 788 -22.95 -13.17 -20.32
N SER A 789 -22.27 -14.23 -20.80
CA SER A 789 -22.78 -15.59 -20.85
C SER A 789 -22.49 -16.41 -19.58
N TYR A 790 -21.82 -15.83 -18.58
CA TYR A 790 -21.40 -16.52 -17.39
C TYR A 790 -22.57 -17.12 -16.59
N THR A 791 -22.39 -18.37 -16.18
CA THR A 791 -23.28 -19.10 -15.29
C THR A 791 -22.49 -19.68 -14.13
N LEU A 792 -23.05 -19.60 -12.93
CA LEU A 792 -22.43 -20.17 -11.75
C LEU A 792 -22.28 -21.70 -11.88
N PRO A 793 -21.21 -22.31 -11.34
CA PRO A 793 -21.06 -23.75 -11.30
C PRO A 793 -22.21 -24.42 -10.53
N LYS A 794 -22.53 -25.68 -10.86
CA LYS A 794 -23.69 -26.40 -10.30
C LYS A 794 -23.69 -26.53 -8.77
N ASP A 795 -22.51 -26.62 -8.16
CA ASP A 795 -22.34 -26.81 -6.72
C ASP A 795 -22.29 -25.49 -5.94
N VAL A 796 -22.49 -24.36 -6.64
CA VAL A 796 -22.54 -23.02 -6.07
C VAL A 796 -24.00 -22.59 -5.96
N PHE A 797 -24.40 -22.14 -4.77
CA PHE A 797 -25.71 -21.50 -4.57
C PHE A 797 -25.54 -20.05 -4.14
N ILE A 798 -26.63 -19.29 -4.19
CA ILE A 798 -26.66 -17.88 -3.81
C ILE A 798 -27.30 -17.72 -2.44
N ASP A 799 -26.66 -16.96 -1.55
CA ASP A 799 -27.21 -16.50 -0.29
C ASP A 799 -26.96 -14.99 -0.15
N ASP A 800 -28.04 -14.23 0.02
CA ASP A 800 -28.03 -12.75 0.02
C ASP A 800 -27.31 -12.14 -1.20
N GLY A 801 -27.55 -12.71 -2.39
CA GLY A 801 -26.92 -12.26 -3.64
C GLY A 801 -25.45 -12.68 -3.82
N LYS A 802 -24.82 -13.30 -2.81
CA LYS A 802 -23.42 -13.72 -2.82
C LYS A 802 -23.28 -15.23 -3.11
N PRO A 803 -22.25 -15.66 -3.88
CA PRO A 803 -21.96 -17.07 -4.07
C PRO A 803 -21.52 -17.75 -2.78
N VAL A 804 -22.00 -18.98 -2.56
CA VAL A 804 -21.60 -19.84 -1.46
C VAL A 804 -21.07 -21.16 -1.99
N ILE A 805 -19.92 -21.58 -1.48
CA ILE A 805 -19.22 -22.80 -1.90
C ILE A 805 -18.84 -23.69 -0.72
N PRO A 806 -18.78 -25.02 -0.88
CA PRO A 806 -18.17 -25.90 0.12
C PRO A 806 -16.65 -25.72 0.17
N MET A 807 -16.08 -25.84 1.37
CA MET A 807 -14.63 -25.76 1.60
C MET A 807 -14.12 -27.03 2.32
N PRO A 808 -13.95 -28.15 1.58
CA PRO A 808 -13.52 -29.41 2.17
C PRO A 808 -12.13 -29.30 2.81
N GLY A 809 -11.94 -30.00 3.92
CA GLY A 809 -10.71 -29.95 4.72
C GLY A 809 -10.56 -28.74 5.64
N LEU A 810 -11.58 -27.87 5.70
CA LEU A 810 -11.72 -26.83 6.73
C LEU A 810 -12.90 -27.19 7.65
N VAL A 811 -12.64 -27.23 8.94
CA VAL A 811 -13.65 -27.52 9.99
C VAL A 811 -13.67 -26.41 11.02
N SER A 812 -14.73 -26.35 11.82
CA SER A 812 -14.76 -25.48 12.99
C SER A 812 -15.12 -26.31 14.22
N SER A 813 -14.24 -26.25 15.24
CA SER A 813 -14.50 -26.84 16.55
C SER A 813 -15.48 -26.02 17.40
N THR A 814 -15.87 -24.84 16.92
CA THR A 814 -16.77 -23.90 17.61
C THR A 814 -17.82 -23.36 16.63
N ASN A 815 -18.84 -22.68 17.14
CA ASN A 815 -19.77 -21.92 16.29
C ASN A 815 -19.35 -20.44 16.17
N PHE A 816 -18.09 -20.12 16.43
CA PHE A 816 -17.59 -18.76 16.34
C PHE A 816 -17.47 -18.32 14.86
N PRO A 817 -17.82 -17.08 14.49
CA PRO A 817 -17.92 -16.66 13.09
C PRO A 817 -16.60 -16.60 12.30
N VAL A 818 -15.43 -16.68 12.96
CA VAL A 818 -14.10 -16.61 12.32
C VAL A 818 -13.11 -17.60 12.91
#